data_AF-A0A6C0KT39-F1
#
_entry.id   AF-A0A6C0KT39-F1
#
_cell.length_a   1.000
_cell.length_b   1.000
_cell.length_c   1.000
_cell.angle_alpha   90.00
_cell.angle_beta   90.00
_cell.angle_gamma   90.00
#
_symmetry.space_group_name_H-M   'P 1'
#
loop_
_entity.id
_entity.type
_entity.pdbx_description
1 polymer ?
#
loop_
_entity_poly.entity_id
_entity_poly.type
_entity_poly.pdbx_seq_one_letter_code
_entity_poly.pdbx_strand_id
1 'polypeptide(L)'
;MFRQLAEAFQGNPHADFVAKQQNYFDSLPNIIPSATSGLPGFDVAVQSIDGGSKDYLNPPVKVPNQIFRNPVNPTLADLAGQCEISSLDDLISSQNPNTSIGCGWIYTQPNQGSPYPILSRGMIGNNKGPLPGFDAPSYKKWFFDLQLAKKTVLMDRCKALKDCNDVESDPYAGSCGYCTDTNQGIPIDRHGNPLYPNDPRGGCTPSSLARNMSQCPPPPPPAAGPQPIVDRTCDPVDGRLSAACLYRQVTSAGCSNNGTLAIALNSNPPANDYMFHIRDSDAVKMYNRTVNPPLNMDLLSQGKGTITAVLNEVRKLAVNAKLDPNTAAGSSARDLCLNRGAISGYDHCIELSDGSPAPFEMDCLQRLFLKMGGQPAGSMYPSAANSNVYNAQGTWGGVKQYLQKLIGEMKGNADGFVDYNTQRNAMIKVLGIVPEMQIQRAPYAQGVEVFWFIQQPGNVNQINGFLKREIVKDFFQYYGPSGNRRPDQGQYGACMQLTDIRAKTDYSVKWKVLIDDGFSIMVNQPVGQDWQIFNPSERTHDSEGWFSNMGYQGPTWYQSNQCTKFKTSTPNITRLYYEDAGGGWSAFQFNGINCQGAADFSYPHLSLTCERNAPFLNYGNHWGTGLYELRNPNLFSRFLGLVGIDSHARTDELVSVPGKIPFVRLNNLNSRIDMYNVCFQSWKTMTVAMRAVTMPVKETLIKLSMGPGKFLSIVAIPKNGSTFHIGLESNIGQGGMDFGGPFQINKWYLYIFNNNGSSIDFTMIDMDAMLSSQGTSGKYGNRTVNEGRPLYSKNGSWSPAPGQPGEHCTVMIGQQGFHDRGDWPSAYASSAFNFDLAWIHFFDHTASNNDLYRDCLNDWIYTQYPNEYPDKY
;
A
#
# COMPACT_ATOMS: atom_id res chain seq x y z
N MET A 1 34.94 24.17 -2.34
CA MET A 1 33.70 24.28 -3.12
C MET A 1 33.50 25.67 -3.74
N PHE A 2 33.48 26.77 -2.97
CA PHE A 2 33.21 28.10 -3.52
C PHE A 2 34.29 28.71 -4.45
N ARG A 3 35.55 28.26 -4.35
CA ARG A 3 36.62 28.67 -5.30
C ARG A 3 36.50 27.98 -6.67
N GLN A 4 36.07 26.71 -6.69
CA GLN A 4 35.78 25.97 -7.93
C GLN A 4 34.49 26.47 -8.60
N LEU A 5 33.53 26.99 -7.82
CA LEU A 5 32.36 27.70 -8.35
C LEU A 5 32.77 29.01 -9.03
N ALA A 6 33.71 29.79 -8.46
CA ALA A 6 34.19 31.02 -9.07
C ALA A 6 34.96 30.82 -10.39
N GLU A 7 35.70 29.71 -10.52
CA GLU A 7 36.43 29.33 -11.73
C GLU A 7 35.51 28.81 -12.85
N ALA A 8 34.31 28.31 -12.51
CA ALA A 8 33.34 27.77 -13.47
C ALA A 8 32.46 28.83 -14.18
N PHE A 9 32.58 30.12 -13.82
CA PHE A 9 31.78 31.22 -14.41
C PHE A 9 32.47 31.97 -15.56
N GLN A 10 33.58 31.46 -16.10
CA GLN A 10 34.18 31.99 -17.33
C GLN A 10 33.84 31.09 -18.54
N GLY A 11 32.76 31.43 -19.24
CA GLY A 11 32.37 30.80 -20.51
C GLY A 11 30.89 30.45 -20.58
N ASN A 12 30.27 30.59 -21.76
CA ASN A 12 28.84 30.58 -22.05
C ASN A 12 28.12 29.30 -21.54
N PRO A 13 27.55 29.28 -20.32
CA PRO A 13 27.22 28.06 -19.59
C PRO A 13 25.74 27.66 -19.66
N HIS A 14 24.91 28.44 -20.37
CA HIS A 14 23.47 28.18 -20.41
C HIS A 14 23.13 26.95 -21.27
N ALA A 15 23.82 26.78 -22.40
CA ALA A 15 23.57 25.65 -23.30
C ALA A 15 23.99 24.31 -22.68
N ASP A 16 25.15 24.26 -22.02
CA ASP A 16 25.65 23.05 -21.35
C ASP A 16 24.84 22.71 -20.08
N PHE A 17 24.31 23.73 -19.39
CA PHE A 17 23.40 23.53 -18.27
C PHE A 17 22.06 22.92 -18.72
N VAL A 18 21.49 23.41 -19.83
CA VAL A 18 20.26 22.86 -20.40
C VAL A 18 20.47 21.43 -20.88
N ALA A 19 21.59 21.13 -21.56
CA ALA A 19 21.91 19.76 -22.01
C ALA A 19 22.13 18.78 -20.85
N LYS A 20 22.75 19.21 -19.75
CA LYS A 20 22.94 18.38 -18.55
C LYS A 20 21.64 18.20 -17.76
N GLN A 21 20.76 19.20 -17.73
CA GLN A 21 19.43 19.03 -17.14
C GLN A 21 18.58 18.06 -17.96
N GLN A 22 18.60 18.16 -19.29
CA GLN A 22 17.85 17.25 -20.16
C GLN A 22 18.28 15.80 -19.95
N ASN A 23 19.59 15.53 -19.92
CA ASN A 23 20.13 14.18 -19.64
C ASN A 23 19.82 13.68 -18.22
N TYR A 24 19.72 14.57 -17.23
CA TYR A 24 19.41 14.20 -15.85
C TYR A 24 17.92 13.89 -15.65
N PHE A 25 17.03 14.67 -16.28
CA PHE A 25 15.59 14.46 -16.20
C PHE A 25 15.09 13.29 -17.08
N ASP A 26 15.76 13.02 -18.21
CA ASP A 26 15.43 11.86 -19.06
C ASP A 26 15.93 10.51 -18.49
N SER A 27 16.81 10.52 -17.47
CA SER A 27 17.40 9.32 -16.86
C SER A 27 16.69 8.79 -15.61
N LEU A 28 15.62 9.43 -15.14
CA LEU A 28 14.88 9.01 -13.94
C LEU A 28 13.58 8.28 -14.35
N PRO A 29 13.56 6.93 -14.40
CA PRO A 29 12.39 6.16 -14.84
C PRO A 29 11.18 6.22 -13.90
N ASN A 30 11.30 6.88 -12.74
CA ASN A 30 10.30 6.82 -11.65
C ASN A 30 9.74 8.18 -11.21
N ILE A 31 9.93 9.26 -11.96
CA ILE A 31 9.10 10.45 -11.74
C ILE A 31 7.74 10.16 -12.38
N ILE A 32 6.78 9.71 -11.57
CA ILE A 32 5.37 9.75 -11.96
C ILE A 32 4.96 11.23 -11.90
N PRO A 33 4.66 11.87 -13.04
CA PRO A 33 4.09 13.21 -13.01
C PRO A 33 2.75 13.10 -12.30
N SER A 34 2.63 13.71 -11.13
CA SER A 34 1.35 13.79 -10.44
C SER A 34 0.35 14.56 -11.32
N ALA A 35 -0.87 14.07 -11.44
CA ALA A 35 -1.95 14.75 -12.14
C ALA A 35 -2.51 15.96 -11.37
N THR A 36 -1.97 16.26 -10.18
CA THR A 36 -2.40 17.37 -9.32
C THR A 36 -1.44 18.54 -9.36
N SER A 37 -1.99 19.76 -9.38
CA SER A 37 -1.25 21.01 -9.22
C SER A 37 -0.35 20.97 -7.98
N GLY A 38 0.87 21.51 -8.09
CA GLY A 38 1.90 21.45 -7.06
C GLY A 38 1.44 21.88 -5.66
N LEU A 39 2.10 21.30 -4.65
CA LEU A 39 1.79 21.49 -3.24
C LEU A 39 1.86 22.99 -2.87
N PRO A 40 0.78 23.60 -2.35
CA PRO A 40 0.81 24.96 -1.82
C PRO A 40 1.83 25.05 -0.66
N GLY A 41 2.80 25.97 -0.77
CA GLY A 41 3.86 26.17 0.23
C GLY A 41 5.17 25.41 -0.05
N PHE A 42 5.30 24.72 -1.18
CA PHE A 42 6.55 24.08 -1.57
C PHE A 42 7.68 25.09 -1.77
N ASP A 43 7.36 26.28 -2.29
CA ASP A 43 8.25 27.44 -2.39
C ASP A 43 8.83 27.87 -1.05
N VAL A 44 8.08 27.76 0.05
CA VAL A 44 8.56 28.06 1.41
C VAL A 44 9.42 26.91 1.94
N ALA A 45 9.05 25.66 1.65
CA ALA A 45 9.79 24.48 2.11
C ALA A 45 11.19 24.34 1.49
N VAL A 46 11.43 24.94 0.31
CA VAL A 46 12.74 24.91 -0.38
C VAL A 46 13.53 26.20 -0.28
N GLN A 47 13.05 27.19 0.50
CA GLN A 47 13.81 28.41 0.77
C GLN A 47 15.03 28.10 1.64
N SER A 48 16.19 28.57 1.22
CA SER A 48 17.44 28.44 1.96
C SER A 48 17.59 29.64 2.90
N ILE A 49 18.21 29.47 4.06
CA ILE A 49 18.49 30.56 4.99
C ILE A 49 19.82 31.22 4.57
N ASP A 50 19.88 32.55 4.51
CA ASP A 50 21.15 33.25 4.25
C ASP A 50 22.09 33.08 5.47
N GLY A 51 23.35 32.68 5.22
CA GLY A 51 24.31 32.34 6.28
C GLY A 51 24.77 33.53 7.13
N GLY A 52 24.34 34.76 6.81
CA GLY A 52 24.70 35.99 7.52
C GLY A 52 23.54 36.85 8.04
N SER A 53 22.31 36.62 7.59
CA SER A 53 21.11 37.37 8.00
C SER A 53 19.95 36.41 8.20
N LYS A 54 19.11 36.62 9.22
CA LYS A 54 17.96 35.75 9.55
C LYS A 54 16.82 35.76 8.51
N ASP A 55 17.11 36.18 7.28
CA ASP A 55 16.15 36.26 6.18
C ASP A 55 16.33 35.08 5.20
N TYR A 56 15.23 34.69 4.57
CA TYR A 56 15.19 33.60 3.59
C TYR A 56 15.65 34.08 2.21
N LEU A 57 16.49 33.29 1.54
CA LEU A 57 16.86 33.50 0.15
C LEU A 57 15.72 33.02 -0.76
N ASN A 58 15.41 33.81 -1.80
CA ASN A 58 14.45 33.40 -2.81
C ASN A 58 14.89 32.07 -3.45
N PRO A 59 13.97 31.12 -3.66
CA PRO A 59 14.32 29.81 -4.17
C PRO A 59 14.93 29.92 -5.58
N PRO A 60 15.93 29.08 -5.93
CA PRO A 60 16.66 29.16 -7.20
C PRO A 60 15.77 28.88 -8.42
N VAL A 61 14.59 28.29 -8.22
CA VAL A 61 13.56 28.11 -9.23
C VAL A 61 12.54 29.24 -9.10
N LYS A 62 12.32 29.99 -10.19
CA LYS A 62 11.44 31.17 -10.20
C LYS A 62 9.98 30.90 -9.78
N VAL A 63 9.53 29.64 -9.87
CA VAL A 63 8.16 29.19 -9.53
C VAL A 63 8.17 27.73 -9.02
N PRO A 64 8.67 27.45 -7.80
CA PRO A 64 8.86 26.08 -7.31
C PRO A 64 7.55 25.30 -7.19
N ASN A 65 6.45 26.01 -6.88
CA ASN A 65 5.10 25.45 -6.80
C ASN A 65 4.58 24.88 -8.13
N GLN A 66 5.29 25.09 -9.24
CA GLN A 66 4.87 24.66 -10.59
C GLN A 66 5.66 23.45 -11.11
N ILE A 67 6.63 22.91 -10.35
CA ILE A 67 7.49 21.78 -10.76
C ILE A 67 6.70 20.49 -11.02
N PHE A 68 5.52 20.32 -10.44
CA PHE A 68 4.70 19.11 -10.57
C PHE A 68 3.52 19.22 -11.56
N ARG A 69 3.48 20.22 -12.44
CA ARG A 69 2.53 20.15 -13.57
C ARG A 69 3.11 19.23 -14.64
N ASN A 70 2.32 18.23 -15.06
CA ASN A 70 2.51 17.63 -16.39
C ASN A 70 2.46 18.79 -17.40
N PRO A 71 3.55 19.12 -18.13
CA PRO A 71 3.43 20.08 -19.21
C PRO A 71 2.40 19.51 -20.19
N VAL A 72 1.33 20.27 -20.41
CA VAL A 72 0.31 19.94 -21.40
C VAL A 72 1.04 19.66 -22.71
N ASN A 73 0.78 18.51 -23.34
CA ASN A 73 1.38 18.16 -24.62
C ASN A 73 1.29 19.36 -25.58
N PRO A 74 2.41 19.83 -26.19
CA PRO A 74 2.41 21.02 -27.04
C PRO A 74 1.31 21.00 -28.12
N THR A 75 1.07 19.82 -28.70
CA THR A 75 0.02 19.60 -29.70
C THR A 75 -1.39 19.83 -29.15
N LEU A 76 -1.63 19.43 -27.89
CA LEU A 76 -2.91 19.66 -27.21
C LEU A 76 -3.05 21.12 -26.75
N ALA A 77 -1.94 21.78 -26.41
CA ALA A 77 -1.93 23.20 -26.09
C ALA A 77 -2.24 24.07 -27.33
N ASP A 78 -1.66 23.73 -28.49
CA ASP A 78 -1.95 24.38 -29.76
C ASP A 78 -3.40 24.17 -30.18
N LEU A 79 -3.91 22.93 -30.04
CA LEU A 79 -5.31 22.62 -30.32
C LEU A 79 -6.25 23.36 -29.35
N ALA A 80 -5.91 23.47 -28.07
CA ALA A 80 -6.70 24.24 -27.11
C ALA A 80 -6.75 25.73 -27.46
N GLY A 81 -5.63 26.30 -27.91
CA GLY A 81 -5.57 27.68 -28.42
C GLY A 81 -6.47 27.86 -29.64
N GLN A 82 -6.46 26.91 -30.58
CA GLN A 82 -7.38 26.92 -31.73
C GLN A 82 -8.84 26.81 -31.31
N CYS A 83 -9.17 25.94 -30.34
CA CYS A 83 -10.54 25.82 -29.83
C CYS A 83 -11.05 27.13 -29.22
N GLU A 84 -10.21 27.88 -28.51
CA GLU A 84 -10.62 29.09 -27.79
C GLU A 84 -10.88 30.29 -28.71
N ILE A 85 -10.10 30.42 -29.80
CA ILE A 85 -10.22 31.56 -30.73
C ILE A 85 -11.21 31.32 -31.87
N SER A 86 -11.59 30.07 -32.15
CA SER A 86 -12.48 29.73 -33.26
C SER A 86 -13.95 30.01 -32.93
N SER A 87 -14.72 30.49 -33.90
CA SER A 87 -16.17 30.60 -33.73
C SER A 87 -16.82 29.21 -33.71
N LEU A 88 -18.04 29.11 -33.16
CA LEU A 88 -18.78 27.85 -33.14
C LEU A 88 -19.00 27.29 -34.56
N ASP A 89 -19.19 28.16 -35.54
CA ASP A 89 -19.36 27.75 -36.95
C ASP A 89 -18.05 27.26 -37.57
N ASP A 90 -16.91 27.89 -37.24
CA ASP A 90 -15.59 27.44 -37.68
C ASP A 90 -15.24 26.06 -37.11
N LEU A 91 -15.57 25.84 -35.83
CA LEU A 91 -15.36 24.55 -35.17
C LEU A 91 -16.27 23.47 -35.76
N ILE A 92 -17.53 23.78 -36.03
CA ILE A 92 -18.45 22.85 -36.71
C ILE A 92 -17.89 22.42 -38.08
N SER A 93 -17.30 23.36 -38.83
CA SER A 93 -16.75 23.08 -40.16
C SER A 93 -15.44 22.28 -40.15
N SER A 94 -14.70 22.32 -39.04
CA SER A 94 -13.37 21.72 -38.89
C SER A 94 -13.33 20.47 -38.00
N GLN A 95 -14.41 20.15 -37.27
CA GLN A 95 -14.46 19.03 -36.34
C GLN A 95 -14.60 17.69 -37.07
N ASN A 96 -13.71 16.74 -36.74
CA ASN A 96 -13.87 15.33 -37.10
C ASN A 96 -14.73 14.63 -36.03
N PRO A 97 -15.95 14.17 -36.34
CA PRO A 97 -16.88 13.61 -35.36
C PRO A 97 -16.43 12.28 -34.74
N ASN A 98 -15.36 11.66 -35.26
CA ASN A 98 -14.85 10.38 -34.79
C ASN A 98 -13.69 10.51 -33.76
N THR A 99 -13.27 11.72 -33.39
CA THR A 99 -12.16 11.89 -32.45
C THR A 99 -12.63 11.77 -30.99
N SER A 100 -11.86 11.04 -30.18
CA SER A 100 -12.13 10.88 -28.74
C SER A 100 -11.78 12.12 -27.91
N ILE A 101 -10.94 13.01 -28.46
CA ILE A 101 -10.52 14.27 -27.87
C ILE A 101 -10.54 15.33 -29.00
N GLY A 102 -11.10 16.50 -28.71
CA GLY A 102 -11.21 17.59 -29.69
C GLY A 102 -11.82 18.86 -29.10
N CYS A 103 -12.15 19.83 -29.95
CA CYS A 103 -12.84 21.04 -29.52
C CYS A 103 -14.32 20.73 -29.21
N GLY A 104 -14.76 21.12 -28.02
CA GLY A 104 -16.17 21.24 -27.65
C GLY A 104 -16.52 22.69 -27.32
N TRP A 105 -17.73 22.92 -26.81
CA TRP A 105 -18.27 24.23 -26.50
C TRP A 105 -18.73 24.30 -25.05
N ILE A 106 -18.27 25.32 -24.33
CA ILE A 106 -18.76 25.62 -22.98
C ILE A 106 -19.76 26.77 -23.07
N TYR A 107 -20.91 26.58 -22.43
CA TYR A 107 -22.03 27.50 -22.54
C TYR A 107 -22.72 27.74 -21.19
N THR A 108 -23.02 29.00 -20.94
CA THR A 108 -23.88 29.46 -19.85
C THR A 108 -24.99 30.32 -20.45
N GLN A 109 -26.23 29.92 -20.17
CA GLN A 109 -27.42 30.61 -20.67
C GLN A 109 -27.42 32.11 -20.32
N PRO A 110 -28.06 32.96 -21.14
CA PRO A 110 -28.23 34.38 -20.83
C PRO A 110 -29.00 34.61 -19.53
N ASN A 111 -28.79 35.78 -18.92
CA ASN A 111 -29.70 36.27 -17.89
C ASN A 111 -31.11 36.49 -18.47
N GLN A 112 -32.14 36.40 -17.63
CA GLN A 112 -33.54 36.49 -18.08
C GLN A 112 -33.80 37.80 -18.85
N GLY A 113 -34.14 37.69 -20.15
CA GLY A 113 -34.39 38.84 -21.02
C GLY A 113 -33.16 39.43 -21.72
N SER A 114 -31.97 38.85 -21.52
CA SER A 114 -30.77 39.19 -22.31
C SER A 114 -30.63 38.23 -23.50
N PRO A 115 -30.30 38.73 -24.71
CA PRO A 115 -29.94 37.88 -25.84
C PRO A 115 -28.50 37.35 -25.78
N TYR A 116 -27.65 37.94 -24.93
CA TYR A 116 -26.23 37.61 -24.85
C TYR A 116 -25.97 36.56 -23.75
N PRO A 117 -25.32 35.43 -24.08
CA PRO A 117 -24.95 34.42 -23.10
C PRO A 117 -23.87 34.94 -22.14
N ILE A 118 -23.89 34.45 -20.90
CA ILE A 118 -22.90 34.82 -19.88
C ILE A 118 -21.51 34.25 -20.24
N LEU A 119 -21.49 33.06 -20.84
CA LEU A 119 -20.29 32.41 -21.35
C LEU A 119 -20.65 31.61 -22.59
N SER A 120 -19.89 31.79 -23.67
CA SER A 120 -20.05 31.01 -24.89
C SER A 120 -18.71 30.99 -25.63
N ARG A 121 -17.93 29.92 -25.44
CA ARG A 121 -16.60 29.79 -26.06
C ARG A 121 -16.23 28.34 -26.34
N GLY A 122 -15.33 28.13 -27.30
CA GLY A 122 -14.78 26.82 -27.58
C GLY A 122 -13.71 26.43 -26.56
N MET A 123 -13.58 25.14 -26.31
CA MET A 123 -12.58 24.61 -25.38
C MET A 123 -12.23 23.16 -25.72
N ILE A 124 -11.01 22.72 -25.43
CA ILE A 124 -10.61 21.33 -25.64
C ILE A 124 -11.22 20.39 -24.60
N GLY A 125 -11.72 19.25 -25.04
CA GLY A 125 -12.40 18.28 -24.19
C GLY A 125 -12.70 16.97 -24.91
N ASN A 126 -13.56 16.17 -24.29
CA ASN A 126 -14.11 14.95 -24.84
C ASN A 126 -15.63 14.89 -24.56
N ASN A 127 -16.28 13.78 -24.89
CA ASN A 127 -17.72 13.61 -24.63
C ASN A 127 -18.13 13.68 -23.14
N LYS A 128 -17.19 13.57 -22.19
CA LYS A 128 -17.45 13.67 -20.74
C LYS A 128 -17.26 15.09 -20.18
N GLY A 129 -16.47 15.93 -20.83
CA GLY A 129 -16.21 17.29 -20.36
C GLY A 129 -14.90 17.90 -20.88
N PRO A 130 -14.56 19.13 -20.46
CA PRO A 130 -13.24 19.72 -20.69
C PRO A 130 -12.11 18.87 -20.11
N LEU A 131 -10.94 18.87 -20.76
CA LEU A 131 -9.80 18.06 -20.30
C LEU A 131 -9.21 18.59 -18.96
N PRO A 132 -8.92 17.71 -17.98
CA PRO A 132 -8.19 18.09 -16.77
C PRO A 132 -6.78 18.57 -17.14
N GLY A 133 -6.42 19.80 -16.76
CA GLY A 133 -5.13 20.42 -17.07
C GLY A 133 -5.20 21.72 -17.88
N PHE A 134 -6.37 22.03 -18.43
CA PHE A 134 -6.68 23.35 -19.01
C PHE A 134 -7.62 24.11 -18.07
N ASP A 135 -7.36 25.40 -17.83
CA ASP A 135 -8.13 26.23 -16.90
C ASP A 135 -9.55 26.48 -17.44
N ALA A 136 -10.48 25.58 -17.08
CA ALA A 136 -11.88 25.70 -17.46
C ALA A 136 -12.59 26.68 -16.50
N PRO A 137 -13.37 27.64 -17.03
CA PRO A 137 -14.27 28.45 -16.20
C PRO A 137 -15.22 27.57 -15.39
N SER A 138 -15.65 28.05 -14.21
CA SER A 138 -16.54 27.31 -13.31
C SER A 138 -17.80 26.81 -14.04
N TYR A 139 -17.85 25.50 -14.22
CA TYR A 139 -18.67 24.84 -15.23
C TYR A 139 -20.19 24.97 -15.02
N LYS A 140 -20.96 25.13 -16.11
CA LYS A 140 -22.44 25.08 -16.13
C LYS A 140 -22.99 24.08 -17.16
N LYS A 141 -22.64 24.16 -18.46
CA LYS A 141 -23.08 23.19 -19.49
C LYS A 141 -22.02 22.99 -20.59
N TRP A 142 -21.77 21.73 -20.96
CA TRP A 142 -20.75 21.26 -21.90
C TRP A 142 -21.44 20.65 -23.12
N PHE A 143 -20.93 20.98 -24.30
CA PHE A 143 -21.34 20.37 -25.55
C PHE A 143 -20.11 19.87 -26.30
N PHE A 144 -19.96 18.56 -26.42
CA PHE A 144 -19.00 18.00 -27.37
C PHE A 144 -19.60 17.94 -28.79
N ASP A 145 -20.92 17.79 -28.89
CA ASP A 145 -21.70 17.96 -30.12
C ASP A 145 -21.93 19.45 -30.38
N LEU A 146 -21.18 20.00 -31.33
CA LEU A 146 -21.23 21.42 -31.67
C LEU A 146 -22.52 21.83 -32.40
N GLN A 147 -23.21 20.90 -33.08
CA GLN A 147 -24.52 21.18 -33.70
C GLN A 147 -25.59 21.39 -32.62
N LEU A 148 -25.55 20.56 -31.58
CA LEU A 148 -26.42 20.73 -30.42
C LEU A 148 -26.12 22.02 -29.64
N ALA A 149 -24.83 22.38 -29.53
CA ALA A 149 -24.40 23.65 -28.96
C ALA A 149 -25.00 24.83 -29.74
N LYS A 150 -24.85 24.84 -31.06
CA LYS A 150 -25.36 25.91 -31.94
C LYS A 150 -26.86 26.06 -31.84
N LYS A 151 -27.58 24.94 -31.84
CA LYS A 151 -29.02 24.93 -31.63
C LYS A 151 -29.41 25.57 -30.30
N THR A 152 -28.74 25.20 -29.21
CA THR A 152 -29.03 25.76 -27.87
C THR A 152 -28.75 27.27 -27.81
N VAL A 153 -27.60 27.71 -28.32
CA VAL A 153 -27.20 29.12 -28.33
C VAL A 153 -28.21 29.98 -29.11
N LEU A 154 -28.62 29.55 -30.30
CA LEU A 154 -29.56 30.29 -31.14
C LEU A 154 -30.97 30.34 -30.53
N MET A 155 -31.43 29.21 -29.97
CA MET A 155 -32.75 29.15 -29.31
C MET A 155 -32.81 30.09 -28.09
N ASP A 156 -31.78 30.08 -27.24
CA ASP A 156 -31.75 30.95 -26.06
C ASP A 156 -31.61 32.44 -26.44
N ARG A 157 -30.89 32.76 -27.52
CA ARG A 157 -30.84 34.11 -28.10
C ARG A 157 -32.23 34.56 -28.56
N CYS A 158 -32.91 33.78 -29.40
CA CYS A 158 -34.20 34.18 -29.94
C CYS A 158 -35.33 34.15 -28.89
N LYS A 159 -35.22 33.34 -27.84
CA LYS A 159 -36.16 33.34 -26.71
C LYS A 159 -36.16 34.66 -25.92
N ALA A 160 -35.08 35.45 -25.98
CA ALA A 160 -35.05 36.76 -25.36
C ALA A 160 -35.96 37.79 -26.06
N LEU A 161 -36.39 37.51 -27.30
CA LEU A 161 -37.37 38.30 -28.05
C LEU A 161 -38.78 38.07 -27.50
N LYS A 162 -39.25 39.01 -26.67
CA LYS A 162 -40.56 38.94 -25.99
C LYS A 162 -41.68 39.64 -26.77
N ASP A 163 -41.36 40.71 -27.48
CA ASP A 163 -42.30 41.48 -28.29
C ASP A 163 -42.00 41.26 -29.77
N CYS A 164 -43.06 41.13 -30.57
CA CYS A 164 -42.96 41.00 -32.01
C CYS A 164 -42.33 42.25 -32.66
N ASN A 165 -42.57 43.43 -32.07
CA ASN A 165 -42.04 44.69 -32.60
C ASN A 165 -40.51 44.76 -32.52
N ASP A 166 -39.89 43.99 -31.64
CA ASP A 166 -38.43 44.00 -31.44
C ASP A 166 -37.67 43.11 -32.43
N VAL A 167 -38.36 42.47 -33.39
CA VAL A 167 -37.75 41.48 -34.31
C VAL A 167 -36.66 42.07 -35.21
N GLU A 168 -36.71 43.38 -35.48
CA GLU A 168 -35.71 44.11 -36.27
C GLU A 168 -34.64 44.81 -35.41
N SER A 169 -34.71 44.69 -34.08
CA SER A 169 -33.69 45.26 -33.20
C SER A 169 -32.42 44.41 -33.19
N ASP A 170 -31.25 45.03 -33.04
CA ASP A 170 -29.98 44.32 -32.78
C ASP A 170 -30.04 43.78 -31.34
N PRO A 171 -29.97 42.45 -31.09
CA PRO A 171 -29.33 41.41 -31.90
C PRO A 171 -30.23 40.33 -32.51
N TYR A 172 -31.47 40.63 -32.86
CA TYR A 172 -32.41 39.66 -33.43
C TYR A 172 -32.52 39.75 -34.96
N ALA A 173 -32.25 40.94 -35.51
CA ALA A 173 -32.33 41.24 -36.94
C ALA A 173 -31.63 40.17 -37.80
N GLY A 174 -32.37 39.57 -38.73
CA GLY A 174 -31.86 38.59 -39.69
C GLY A 174 -31.49 37.21 -39.12
N SER A 175 -31.66 36.96 -37.82
CA SER A 175 -31.32 35.68 -37.17
C SER A 175 -32.47 35.07 -36.35
N CYS A 176 -33.44 35.89 -35.94
CA CYS A 176 -34.64 35.47 -35.22
C CYS A 176 -35.91 36.01 -35.89
N GLY A 177 -37.00 35.27 -35.81
CA GLY A 177 -38.36 35.73 -36.15
C GLY A 177 -39.30 35.52 -34.95
N TYR A 178 -40.40 36.27 -34.88
CA TYR A 178 -41.38 36.12 -33.79
C TYR A 178 -42.53 35.20 -34.20
N CYS A 179 -42.75 34.13 -33.45
CA CYS A 179 -43.85 33.21 -33.71
C CYS A 179 -45.08 33.56 -32.87
N THR A 180 -46.16 33.97 -33.53
CA THR A 180 -47.44 34.34 -32.87
C THR A 180 -48.20 33.14 -32.33
N ASP A 181 -47.98 31.92 -32.86
CA ASP A 181 -48.60 30.70 -32.33
C ASP A 181 -48.08 30.34 -30.93
N THR A 182 -46.79 30.59 -30.68
CA THR A 182 -46.09 30.22 -29.44
C THR A 182 -45.69 31.42 -28.58
N ASN A 183 -45.98 32.65 -29.02
CA ASN A 183 -45.60 33.91 -28.37
C ASN A 183 -44.12 33.96 -27.92
N GLN A 184 -43.21 33.55 -28.80
CA GLN A 184 -41.77 33.55 -28.54
C GLN A 184 -40.98 33.76 -29.83
N GLY A 185 -39.77 34.31 -29.70
CA GLY A 185 -38.83 34.35 -30.82
C GLY A 185 -38.21 33.00 -31.12
N ILE A 186 -38.06 32.68 -32.41
CA ILE A 186 -37.46 31.44 -32.92
C ILE A 186 -36.33 31.75 -33.92
N PRO A 187 -35.29 30.91 -34.02
CA PRO A 187 -34.22 31.10 -34.99
C PRO A 187 -34.69 30.87 -36.43
N ILE A 188 -34.26 31.73 -37.35
CA ILE A 188 -34.59 31.64 -38.79
C ILE A 188 -33.33 31.46 -39.64
N ASP A 189 -33.48 30.81 -40.80
CA ASP A 189 -32.44 30.70 -41.81
C ASP A 189 -32.31 31.98 -42.66
N ARG A 190 -31.35 32.01 -43.59
CA ARG A 190 -31.13 33.15 -44.51
C ARG A 190 -32.31 33.42 -45.45
N HIS A 191 -33.25 32.49 -45.58
CA HIS A 191 -34.48 32.61 -46.37
C HIS A 191 -35.71 32.97 -45.51
N GLY A 192 -35.51 33.18 -44.20
CA GLY A 192 -36.54 33.56 -43.24
C GLY A 192 -37.43 32.43 -42.76
N ASN A 193 -37.06 31.16 -43.00
CA ASN A 193 -37.80 30.00 -42.51
C ASN A 193 -37.27 29.54 -41.14
N PRO A 194 -38.08 28.87 -40.30
CA PRO A 194 -37.60 28.30 -39.04
C PRO A 194 -36.40 27.38 -39.24
N LEU A 195 -35.30 27.63 -38.53
CA LEU A 195 -34.07 26.84 -38.65
C LEU A 195 -34.21 25.43 -38.03
N TYR A 196 -35.12 25.27 -37.06
CA TYR A 196 -35.39 24.02 -36.35
C TYR A 196 -36.89 23.67 -36.33
N PRO A 197 -37.51 23.39 -37.48
CA PRO A 197 -38.97 23.27 -37.62
C PRO A 197 -39.57 22.08 -36.85
N ASN A 198 -38.77 21.03 -36.63
CA ASN A 198 -39.17 19.82 -35.90
C ASN A 198 -39.01 19.93 -34.38
N ASP A 199 -38.44 21.03 -33.86
CA ASP A 199 -38.34 21.26 -32.42
C ASP A 199 -39.59 22.00 -31.92
N PRO A 200 -40.31 21.51 -30.90
CA PRO A 200 -41.49 22.18 -30.35
C PRO A 200 -41.24 23.61 -29.86
N ARG A 201 -39.98 23.99 -29.59
CA ARG A 201 -39.57 25.33 -29.16
C ARG A 201 -38.99 26.19 -30.30
N GLY A 202 -38.80 25.63 -31.49
CA GLY A 202 -38.22 26.32 -32.66
C GLY A 202 -39.06 26.22 -33.93
N GLY A 203 -40.16 25.46 -33.91
CA GLY A 203 -41.14 25.39 -34.99
C GLY A 203 -42.14 26.53 -34.91
N CYS A 204 -42.53 27.05 -36.08
CA CYS A 204 -43.64 27.99 -36.24
C CYS A 204 -44.31 27.73 -37.58
N THR A 205 -45.63 27.91 -37.66
CA THR A 205 -46.29 27.85 -38.97
C THR A 205 -45.85 29.05 -39.81
N PRO A 206 -45.60 28.88 -41.14
CA PRO A 206 -45.08 29.98 -41.97
C PRO A 206 -45.96 31.24 -41.99
N SER A 207 -47.26 31.10 -41.77
CA SER A 207 -48.24 32.20 -41.68
C SER A 207 -48.21 32.97 -40.36
N SER A 208 -47.69 32.37 -39.30
CA SER A 208 -47.63 32.93 -37.94
C SER A 208 -46.24 33.45 -37.57
N LEU A 209 -45.31 33.48 -38.52
CA LEU A 209 -43.94 33.95 -38.34
C LEU A 209 -43.79 35.39 -38.82
N ALA A 210 -43.69 36.32 -37.89
CA ALA A 210 -43.36 37.71 -38.17
C ALA A 210 -41.84 37.88 -38.29
N ARG A 211 -41.39 38.43 -39.41
CA ARG A 211 -39.98 38.63 -39.76
C ARG A 211 -39.56 40.11 -39.73
N ASN A 212 -40.54 41.00 -39.71
CA ASN A 212 -40.38 42.44 -39.63
C ASN A 212 -41.53 43.03 -38.80
N MET A 213 -41.37 44.28 -38.34
CA MET A 213 -42.36 44.94 -37.48
C MET A 213 -43.74 45.06 -38.15
N SER A 214 -43.78 45.15 -39.49
CA SER A 214 -45.04 45.28 -40.25
C SER A 214 -45.91 44.01 -40.26
N GLN A 215 -45.37 42.86 -39.86
CA GLN A 215 -46.06 41.57 -39.82
C GLN A 215 -46.63 41.22 -38.43
N CYS A 216 -46.49 42.12 -37.45
CA CYS A 216 -46.96 41.89 -36.08
C CYS A 216 -48.46 42.20 -35.95
N PRO A 217 -49.25 41.32 -35.30
CA PRO A 217 -50.67 41.58 -35.08
C PRO A 217 -50.89 42.74 -34.09
N PRO A 218 -51.89 43.63 -34.31
CA PRO A 218 -52.20 44.71 -33.37
C PRO A 218 -52.72 44.16 -32.02
N PRO A 219 -52.46 44.83 -30.88
CA PRO A 219 -52.83 44.32 -29.56
C PRO A 219 -54.37 44.12 -29.43
N PRO A 220 -54.85 42.98 -28.87
CA PRO A 220 -56.29 42.71 -28.80
C PRO A 220 -57.00 43.50 -27.68
N PRO A 221 -58.25 43.97 -27.89
CA PRO A 221 -59.13 44.44 -26.81
C PRO A 221 -59.71 43.27 -26.00
N PRO A 222 -60.09 43.46 -24.73
CA PRO A 222 -60.50 42.36 -23.85
C PRO A 222 -61.95 41.93 -24.13
N ALA A 223 -62.20 40.66 -24.44
CA ALA A 223 -63.56 40.09 -24.35
C ALA A 223 -63.64 38.54 -24.26
N ALA A 224 -64.56 38.13 -23.37
CA ALA A 224 -65.50 36.99 -23.36
C ALA A 224 -64.99 35.54 -23.57
N GLY A 225 -65.23 34.70 -22.56
CA GLY A 225 -64.92 33.27 -22.56
C GLY A 225 -65.96 32.38 -23.27
N PRO A 226 -65.62 31.10 -23.57
CA PRO A 226 -66.55 30.14 -24.17
C PRO A 226 -67.08 29.07 -23.20
N GLN A 227 -68.26 28.56 -23.54
CA GLN A 227 -69.07 27.54 -22.85
C GLN A 227 -68.50 26.11 -23.00
N PRO A 228 -68.86 25.16 -22.09
CA PRO A 228 -68.16 23.89 -21.92
C PRO A 228 -68.71 22.73 -22.77
N ILE A 229 -67.79 21.90 -23.26
CA ILE A 229 -68.03 20.52 -23.71
C ILE A 229 -68.20 19.66 -22.44
N VAL A 230 -69.33 18.95 -22.32
CA VAL A 230 -69.54 18.00 -21.21
C VAL A 230 -68.76 16.71 -21.49
N ASP A 231 -67.57 16.62 -20.90
CA ASP A 231 -66.70 15.44 -20.93
C ASP A 231 -67.06 14.47 -19.78
N ARG A 232 -67.52 13.26 -20.13
CA ARG A 232 -67.88 12.16 -19.20
C ARG A 232 -66.69 11.27 -18.80
N THR A 233 -65.46 11.59 -19.20
CA THR A 233 -64.25 10.77 -18.92
C THR A 233 -64.01 10.53 -17.43
N CYS A 234 -64.56 11.38 -16.56
CA CYS A 234 -64.42 11.29 -15.10
C CYS A 234 -65.67 10.81 -14.35
N ASP A 235 -66.67 10.27 -15.06
CA ASP A 235 -67.80 9.61 -14.40
C ASP A 235 -67.33 8.28 -13.76
N PRO A 236 -67.60 8.03 -12.46
CA PRO A 236 -67.17 6.80 -11.80
C PRO A 236 -67.88 5.59 -12.42
N VAL A 237 -67.11 4.55 -12.77
CA VAL A 237 -67.62 3.23 -13.17
C VAL A 237 -67.33 2.28 -12.01
N ASP A 238 -68.36 1.65 -11.44
CA ASP A 238 -68.27 0.79 -10.24
C ASP A 238 -67.59 1.46 -9.02
N GLY A 239 -67.82 2.76 -8.85
CA GLY A 239 -67.24 3.55 -7.75
C GLY A 239 -65.73 3.84 -7.90
N ARG A 240 -65.16 3.61 -9.10
CA ARG A 240 -63.75 3.88 -9.42
C ARG A 240 -63.63 4.89 -10.55
N LEU A 241 -62.65 5.78 -10.43
CA LEU A 241 -62.20 6.63 -11.52
C LEU A 241 -61.30 5.82 -12.47
N SER A 242 -61.47 6.05 -13.77
CA SER A 242 -60.61 5.46 -14.80
C SER A 242 -59.18 6.02 -14.73
N ALA A 243 -58.18 5.27 -15.18
CA ALA A 243 -56.80 5.77 -15.30
C ALA A 243 -56.71 7.03 -16.17
N ALA A 244 -57.55 7.12 -17.22
CA ALA A 244 -57.69 8.32 -18.07
C ALA A 244 -58.22 9.54 -17.30
N CYS A 245 -59.19 9.34 -16.39
CA CYS A 245 -59.63 10.41 -15.50
C CYS A 245 -58.51 10.84 -14.55
N LEU A 246 -57.81 9.90 -13.91
CA LEU A 246 -56.69 10.22 -13.02
C LEU A 246 -55.57 10.98 -13.74
N TYR A 247 -55.21 10.57 -14.96
CA TYR A 247 -54.26 11.27 -15.81
C TYR A 247 -54.69 12.72 -16.08
N ARG A 248 -55.96 12.94 -16.42
CA ARG A 248 -56.52 14.28 -16.61
C ARG A 248 -56.51 15.11 -15.32
N GLN A 249 -56.82 14.51 -14.17
CA GLN A 249 -56.74 15.21 -12.90
C GLN A 249 -55.29 15.57 -12.55
N VAL A 250 -54.33 14.69 -12.83
CA VAL A 250 -52.90 14.94 -12.61
C VAL A 250 -52.42 16.14 -13.42
N THR A 251 -52.77 16.21 -14.70
CA THR A 251 -52.39 17.35 -15.56
C THR A 251 -53.12 18.63 -15.18
N SER A 252 -54.41 18.55 -14.81
CA SER A 252 -55.19 19.71 -14.35
C SER A 252 -54.72 20.27 -12.99
N ALA A 253 -54.11 19.44 -12.15
CA ALA A 253 -53.56 19.83 -10.86
C ALA A 253 -52.20 20.53 -10.95
N GLY A 254 -51.63 20.67 -12.15
CA GLY A 254 -50.38 21.38 -12.41
C GLY A 254 -49.15 20.49 -12.63
N CYS A 255 -49.33 19.18 -12.75
CA CYS A 255 -48.26 18.27 -13.14
C CYS A 255 -48.14 18.17 -14.68
N SER A 256 -46.93 17.89 -15.16
CA SER A 256 -46.60 17.76 -16.57
C SER A 256 -46.88 16.34 -17.09
N ASN A 257 -47.15 16.22 -18.39
CA ASN A 257 -47.24 14.92 -19.07
C ASN A 257 -45.94 14.12 -19.01
N ASN A 258 -44.82 14.78 -18.72
CA ASN A 258 -43.50 14.15 -18.60
C ASN A 258 -43.19 13.63 -17.19
N GLY A 259 -44.06 13.89 -16.20
CA GLY A 259 -43.90 13.36 -14.84
C GLY A 259 -44.12 11.84 -14.80
N THR A 260 -43.35 11.14 -13.95
CA THR A 260 -43.43 9.68 -13.80
C THR A 260 -44.84 9.19 -13.47
N LEU A 261 -45.62 9.96 -12.70
CA LEU A 261 -47.03 9.65 -12.38
C LEU A 261 -47.94 9.76 -13.61
N ALA A 262 -47.79 10.82 -14.41
CA ALA A 262 -48.60 11.02 -15.62
C ALA A 262 -48.27 9.96 -16.68
N ILE A 263 -46.99 9.62 -16.85
CA ILE A 263 -46.53 8.57 -17.76
C ILE A 263 -47.09 7.20 -17.34
N ALA A 264 -47.10 6.88 -16.03
CA ALA A 264 -47.64 5.62 -15.53
C ALA A 264 -49.15 5.47 -15.78
N LEU A 265 -49.91 6.55 -15.60
CA LEU A 265 -51.35 6.55 -15.83
C LEU A 265 -51.71 6.50 -17.32
N ASN A 266 -50.86 7.04 -18.19
CA ASN A 266 -51.05 7.03 -19.65
C ASN A 266 -50.54 5.75 -20.33
N SER A 267 -49.77 4.90 -19.63
CA SER A 267 -49.16 3.67 -20.19
C SER A 267 -50.04 2.42 -20.12
N ASN A 268 -51.36 2.62 -20.06
CA ASN A 268 -52.38 1.56 -20.02
C ASN A 268 -52.17 0.55 -18.87
N PRO A 269 -52.20 1.00 -17.61
CA PRO A 269 -51.87 0.15 -16.47
C PRO A 269 -52.97 -0.90 -16.19
N PRO A 270 -52.67 -1.98 -15.44
CA PRO A 270 -53.64 -3.01 -15.09
C PRO A 270 -54.90 -2.44 -14.43
N ALA A 271 -56.08 -2.96 -14.78
CA ALA A 271 -57.38 -2.47 -14.30
C ALA A 271 -57.56 -2.54 -12.76
N ASN A 272 -56.73 -3.32 -12.07
CA ASN A 272 -56.73 -3.49 -10.62
C ASN A 272 -55.60 -2.72 -9.90
N ASP A 273 -54.63 -2.14 -10.62
CA ASP A 273 -53.49 -1.44 -10.03
C ASP A 273 -52.86 -0.43 -11.01
N TYR A 274 -53.32 0.82 -10.94
CA TYR A 274 -52.82 1.89 -11.83
C TYR A 274 -51.37 2.31 -11.53
N MET A 275 -50.83 1.92 -10.38
CA MET A 275 -49.48 2.30 -9.92
C MET A 275 -48.45 1.19 -10.11
N PHE A 276 -48.84 0.06 -10.72
CA PHE A 276 -48.00 -1.12 -10.91
C PHE A 276 -46.60 -0.80 -11.47
N HIS A 277 -46.52 0.09 -12.46
CA HIS A 277 -45.25 0.43 -13.12
C HIS A 277 -44.32 1.36 -12.32
N ILE A 278 -44.81 1.99 -11.24
CA ILE A 278 -44.05 3.02 -10.51
C ILE A 278 -43.99 2.81 -9.00
N ARG A 279 -44.75 1.85 -8.45
CA ARG A 279 -44.77 1.54 -7.01
C ARG A 279 -43.37 1.33 -6.43
N ASP A 280 -42.50 0.65 -7.16
CA ASP A 280 -41.13 0.34 -6.74
C ASP A 280 -40.07 1.37 -7.18
N SER A 281 -40.48 2.45 -7.82
CA SER A 281 -39.54 3.50 -8.27
C SER A 281 -38.90 4.24 -7.09
N ASP A 282 -37.64 4.64 -7.26
CA ASP A 282 -36.91 5.42 -6.26
C ASP A 282 -37.62 6.74 -5.92
N ALA A 283 -38.32 7.33 -6.89
CA ALA A 283 -39.12 8.54 -6.70
C ALA A 283 -40.29 8.34 -5.72
N VAL A 284 -41.06 7.27 -5.85
CA VAL A 284 -42.17 6.96 -4.91
C VAL A 284 -41.64 6.62 -3.52
N LYS A 285 -40.59 5.79 -3.43
CA LYS A 285 -39.98 5.40 -2.16
C LYS A 285 -39.41 6.59 -1.40
N MET A 286 -38.68 7.46 -2.10
CA MET A 286 -38.05 8.65 -1.51
C MET A 286 -39.09 9.69 -1.10
N TYR A 287 -40.11 9.94 -1.93
CA TYR A 287 -41.19 10.87 -1.60
C TYR A 287 -41.97 10.41 -0.35
N ASN A 288 -42.34 9.12 -0.28
CA ASN A 288 -43.08 8.58 0.86
C ASN A 288 -42.26 8.51 2.15
N ARG A 289 -40.93 8.45 2.06
CA ARG A 289 -40.03 8.51 3.23
C ARG A 289 -39.87 9.93 3.77
N THR A 290 -39.96 10.95 2.90
CA THR A 290 -39.53 12.32 3.21
C THR A 290 -40.69 13.30 3.39
N VAL A 291 -41.87 12.99 2.85
CA VAL A 291 -43.07 13.84 2.91
C VAL A 291 -44.12 13.21 3.84
N ASN A 292 -44.65 14.01 4.77
CA ASN A 292 -45.73 13.61 5.68
C ASN A 292 -46.93 14.58 5.53
N PRO A 293 -48.15 14.11 5.18
CA PRO A 293 -48.50 12.72 4.89
C PRO A 293 -47.91 12.21 3.56
N PRO A 294 -47.59 10.90 3.45
CA PRO A 294 -47.06 10.29 2.23
C PRO A 294 -48.11 10.29 1.11
N LEU A 295 -47.68 9.99 -0.11
CA LEU A 295 -48.57 9.89 -1.27
C LEU A 295 -49.61 8.79 -1.02
N ASN A 296 -50.89 9.12 -1.18
CA ASN A 296 -51.98 8.16 -1.00
C ASN A 296 -52.01 7.13 -2.14
N MET A 297 -51.25 6.05 -1.98
CA MET A 297 -51.10 4.99 -2.97
C MET A 297 -52.38 4.19 -3.21
N ASP A 298 -53.27 4.08 -2.23
CA ASP A 298 -54.54 3.35 -2.36
C ASP A 298 -55.53 4.12 -3.24
N LEU A 299 -55.59 5.45 -3.07
CA LEU A 299 -56.38 6.35 -3.89
C LEU A 299 -55.93 6.30 -5.36
N LEU A 300 -54.62 6.31 -5.60
CA LEU A 300 -54.04 6.34 -6.93
C LEU A 300 -53.99 4.97 -7.62
N SER A 301 -53.85 3.87 -6.87
CA SER A 301 -53.77 2.50 -7.44
C SER A 301 -55.13 1.93 -7.82
N GLN A 302 -56.18 2.23 -7.05
CA GLN A 302 -57.52 1.63 -7.27
C GLN A 302 -58.53 2.63 -7.85
N GLY A 303 -58.22 3.92 -7.90
CA GLY A 303 -59.14 4.97 -8.32
C GLY A 303 -60.39 5.09 -7.43
N LYS A 304 -60.39 4.49 -6.24
CA LYS A 304 -61.51 4.52 -5.29
C LYS A 304 -61.51 5.84 -4.52
N GLY A 305 -62.14 6.86 -5.09
CA GLY A 305 -62.26 8.16 -4.46
C GLY A 305 -63.01 9.16 -5.32
N THR A 306 -63.19 10.37 -4.79
CA THR A 306 -63.78 11.49 -5.55
C THR A 306 -62.72 12.21 -6.37
N ILE A 307 -63.15 12.86 -7.44
CA ILE A 307 -62.28 13.76 -8.25
C ILE A 307 -61.55 14.76 -7.35
N THR A 308 -62.26 15.33 -6.37
CA THR A 308 -61.72 16.29 -5.39
C THR A 308 -60.61 15.68 -4.53
N ALA A 309 -60.72 14.42 -4.10
CA ALA A 309 -59.69 13.76 -3.29
C ALA A 309 -58.39 13.55 -4.09
N VAL A 310 -58.52 13.07 -5.33
CA VAL A 310 -57.37 12.89 -6.25
C VAL A 310 -56.70 14.23 -6.54
N LEU A 311 -57.50 15.24 -6.85
CA LEU A 311 -56.99 16.55 -7.23
C LEU A 311 -56.31 17.26 -6.06
N ASN A 312 -56.79 17.10 -4.82
CA ASN A 312 -56.10 17.59 -3.63
C ASN A 312 -54.77 16.86 -3.39
N GLU A 313 -54.72 15.55 -3.62
CA GLU A 313 -53.50 14.75 -3.46
C GLU A 313 -52.44 15.15 -4.48
N VAL A 314 -52.82 15.30 -5.75
CA VAL A 314 -51.87 15.71 -6.80
C VAL A 314 -51.47 17.18 -6.65
N ARG A 315 -52.34 18.06 -6.14
CA ARG A 315 -51.95 19.45 -5.82
C ARG A 315 -50.87 19.50 -4.74
N LYS A 316 -50.92 18.66 -3.72
CA LYS A 316 -49.84 18.56 -2.72
C LYS A 316 -48.52 18.14 -3.37
N LEU A 317 -48.58 17.15 -4.26
CA LEU A 317 -47.42 16.70 -5.04
C LEU A 317 -46.85 17.84 -5.91
N ALA A 318 -47.72 18.59 -6.60
CA ALA A 318 -47.32 19.74 -7.42
C ALA A 318 -46.75 20.90 -6.60
N VAL A 319 -47.23 21.11 -5.37
CA VAL A 319 -46.65 22.07 -4.42
C VAL A 319 -45.25 21.62 -3.99
N ASN A 320 -45.09 20.34 -3.64
CA ASN A 320 -43.79 19.79 -3.25
C ASN A 320 -42.78 19.79 -4.40
N ALA A 321 -43.23 19.69 -5.65
CA ALA A 321 -42.37 19.84 -6.82
C ALA A 321 -41.75 21.25 -6.96
N LYS A 322 -42.25 22.25 -6.22
CA LYS A 322 -41.66 23.60 -6.15
C LYS A 322 -40.57 23.73 -5.09
N LEU A 323 -40.39 22.74 -4.22
CA LEU A 323 -39.28 22.72 -3.26
C LEU A 323 -37.92 22.68 -3.98
N ASP A 324 -36.86 22.97 -3.24
CA ASP A 324 -35.50 22.99 -3.75
C ASP A 324 -35.18 21.65 -4.44
N PRO A 325 -34.76 21.65 -5.72
CA PRO A 325 -34.46 20.42 -6.47
C PRO A 325 -33.35 19.58 -5.85
N ASN A 326 -32.54 20.12 -4.92
CA ASN A 326 -31.50 19.40 -4.21
C ASN A 326 -31.99 18.73 -2.91
N THR A 327 -33.28 18.85 -2.58
CA THR A 327 -33.87 18.16 -1.42
C THR A 327 -34.54 16.85 -1.85
N ALA A 328 -34.58 15.85 -0.96
CA ALA A 328 -35.25 14.57 -1.22
C ALA A 328 -36.71 14.75 -1.64
N ALA A 329 -37.45 15.63 -0.93
CA ALA A 329 -38.84 15.94 -1.22
C ALA A 329 -39.00 16.69 -2.55
N GLY A 330 -38.14 17.67 -2.84
CA GLY A 330 -38.20 18.44 -4.08
C GLY A 330 -37.82 17.64 -5.32
N SER A 331 -36.73 16.87 -5.27
CA SER A 331 -36.27 16.01 -6.38
C SER A 331 -37.26 14.90 -6.69
N SER A 332 -37.75 14.17 -5.67
CA SER A 332 -38.73 13.11 -5.84
C SER A 332 -40.09 13.62 -6.32
N ALA A 333 -40.56 14.78 -5.81
CA ALA A 333 -41.79 15.40 -6.29
C ALA A 333 -41.70 15.90 -7.74
N ARG A 334 -40.55 16.45 -8.14
CA ARG A 334 -40.29 16.86 -9.53
C ARG A 334 -40.24 15.66 -10.47
N ASP A 335 -39.70 14.53 -10.02
CA ASP A 335 -39.70 13.30 -10.81
C ASP A 335 -41.13 12.80 -11.05
N LEU A 336 -41.91 12.70 -9.97
CA LEU A 336 -43.30 12.22 -10.02
C LEU A 336 -44.21 13.17 -10.82
N CYS A 337 -44.06 14.48 -10.66
CA CYS A 337 -45.00 15.48 -11.20
C CYS A 337 -44.53 16.17 -12.50
N LEU A 338 -43.23 16.42 -12.70
CA LEU A 338 -42.77 17.32 -13.76
C LEU A 338 -41.96 16.62 -14.86
N ASN A 339 -40.98 15.79 -14.50
CA ASN A 339 -40.09 15.14 -15.47
C ASN A 339 -39.46 13.87 -14.90
N ARG A 340 -39.75 12.72 -15.52
CA ARG A 340 -39.14 11.42 -15.19
C ARG A 340 -37.61 11.50 -15.26
N GLY A 341 -36.94 10.96 -14.24
CA GLY A 341 -35.49 10.99 -14.10
C GLY A 341 -34.96 12.24 -13.38
N ALA A 342 -35.80 13.14 -12.89
CA ALA A 342 -35.34 14.27 -12.07
C ALA A 342 -34.66 13.81 -10.76
N ILE A 343 -35.01 12.62 -10.25
CA ILE A 343 -34.38 12.08 -9.04
C ILE A 343 -32.94 11.60 -9.27
N SER A 344 -32.53 11.29 -10.50
CA SER A 344 -31.16 10.79 -10.75
C SER A 344 -30.07 11.85 -10.57
N GLY A 345 -30.43 13.13 -10.48
CA GLY A 345 -29.51 14.24 -10.17
C GLY A 345 -29.38 14.55 -8.68
N TYR A 346 -30.08 13.82 -7.80
CA TYR A 346 -30.10 14.07 -6.37
C TYR A 346 -28.91 13.40 -5.65
N ASP A 347 -28.05 14.21 -5.04
CA ASP A 347 -26.94 13.74 -4.20
C ASP A 347 -27.36 13.74 -2.72
N HIS A 348 -27.81 12.58 -2.24
CA HIS A 348 -28.23 12.37 -0.86
C HIS A 348 -27.13 12.64 0.19
N CYS A 349 -25.85 12.65 -0.21
CA CYS A 349 -24.75 12.94 0.71
C CYS A 349 -24.67 14.42 1.10
N ILE A 350 -25.32 15.32 0.34
CA ILE A 350 -25.36 16.77 0.63
C ILE A 350 -26.26 17.07 1.85
N GLU A 351 -27.25 16.22 2.13
CA GLU A 351 -28.16 16.40 3.26
C GLU A 351 -27.56 15.96 4.61
N LEU A 352 -26.38 15.33 4.60
CA LEU A 352 -25.67 14.96 5.83
C LEU A 352 -25.10 16.20 6.51
N SER A 353 -25.89 16.78 7.40
CA SER A 353 -25.45 17.78 8.37
C SER A 353 -24.52 17.16 9.43
N ASP A 354 -23.72 17.97 10.11
CA ASP A 354 -22.76 17.48 11.12
C ASP A 354 -23.44 16.72 12.29
N GLY A 355 -24.72 16.97 12.55
CA GLY A 355 -25.51 16.27 13.57
C GLY A 355 -26.13 14.94 13.11
N SER A 356 -25.95 14.54 11.84
CA SER A 356 -26.57 13.33 11.31
C SER A 356 -26.01 12.09 12.02
N PRO A 357 -26.85 11.20 12.59
CA PRO A 357 -26.41 10.02 13.30
C PRO A 357 -26.03 8.87 12.35
N ALA A 358 -25.15 7.98 12.80
CA ALA A 358 -24.83 6.71 12.12
C ALA A 358 -26.07 5.77 12.02
N PRO A 359 -26.12 4.81 11.07
CA PRO A 359 -25.07 4.43 10.12
C PRO A 359 -25.00 5.33 8.88
N PHE A 360 -23.79 5.53 8.36
CA PHE A 360 -23.56 6.33 7.16
C PHE A 360 -23.46 5.46 5.91
N GLU A 361 -23.99 5.97 4.79
CA GLU A 361 -23.87 5.32 3.48
C GLU A 361 -22.42 5.31 2.99
N MET A 362 -21.99 4.17 2.43
CA MET A 362 -20.60 3.95 2.01
C MET A 362 -20.13 4.95 0.95
N ASP A 363 -20.98 5.24 -0.04
CA ASP A 363 -20.68 6.22 -1.10
C ASP A 363 -20.41 7.61 -0.50
N CYS A 364 -21.19 8.03 0.51
CA CYS A 364 -20.97 9.30 1.18
C CYS A 364 -19.65 9.34 1.95
N LEU A 365 -19.29 8.26 2.66
CA LEU A 365 -18.02 8.17 3.35
C LEU A 365 -16.84 8.22 2.38
N GLN A 366 -16.89 7.47 1.28
CA GLN A 366 -15.85 7.46 0.25
C GLN A 366 -15.67 8.83 -0.40
N ARG A 367 -16.76 9.50 -0.78
CA ARG A 367 -16.72 10.87 -1.32
C ARG A 367 -16.14 11.87 -0.33
N LEU A 368 -16.52 11.78 0.94
CA LEU A 368 -15.99 12.65 1.99
C LEU A 368 -14.48 12.44 2.18
N PHE A 369 -14.03 11.18 2.21
CA PHE A 369 -12.62 10.81 2.34
C PHE A 369 -11.76 11.37 1.20
N LEU A 370 -12.24 11.20 -0.05
CA LEU A 370 -11.59 11.74 -1.25
C LEU A 370 -11.57 13.27 -1.23
N LYS A 371 -12.68 13.91 -0.85
CA LYS A 371 -12.81 15.38 -0.79
C LYS A 371 -11.83 16.00 0.22
N MET A 372 -11.46 15.28 1.27
CA MET A 372 -10.50 15.75 2.27
C MET A 372 -9.04 15.39 1.93
N GLY A 373 -8.79 14.86 0.73
CA GLY A 373 -7.43 14.60 0.23
C GLY A 373 -6.90 13.19 0.52
N GLY A 374 -7.76 12.28 0.96
CA GLY A 374 -7.44 10.86 1.02
C GLY A 374 -7.42 10.19 -0.37
N GLN A 375 -6.75 9.05 -0.48
CA GLN A 375 -6.63 8.26 -1.70
C GLN A 375 -7.33 6.89 -1.53
N PRO A 376 -7.83 6.27 -2.62
CA PRO A 376 -8.31 4.89 -2.57
C PRO A 376 -7.29 3.88 -2.06
N ALA A 377 -5.99 4.18 -2.21
CA ALA A 377 -4.90 3.37 -1.70
C ALA A 377 -4.69 3.47 -0.17
N GLY A 378 -5.27 4.46 0.49
CA GLY A 378 -5.15 4.62 1.94
C GLY A 378 -5.83 3.48 2.70
N SER A 379 -5.20 2.97 3.77
CA SER A 379 -5.77 1.87 4.56
C SER A 379 -7.10 2.24 5.27
N MET A 380 -7.37 3.54 5.41
CA MET A 380 -8.64 4.07 5.90
C MET A 380 -9.59 4.45 4.77
N TYR A 381 -9.34 4.12 3.51
CA TYR A 381 -10.35 4.33 2.47
C TYR A 381 -11.64 3.57 2.84
N PRO A 382 -12.82 4.22 2.94
CA PRO A 382 -14.02 3.57 3.43
C PRO A 382 -14.42 2.36 2.59
N SER A 383 -14.56 1.21 3.27
CA SER A 383 -14.89 -0.08 2.70
C SER A 383 -15.72 -0.89 3.68
N ALA A 384 -16.27 -2.02 3.24
CA ALA A 384 -17.01 -2.92 4.13
C ALA A 384 -16.20 -3.35 5.37
N ALA A 385 -14.87 -3.43 5.24
CA ALA A 385 -13.96 -3.85 6.32
C ALA A 385 -13.78 -2.80 7.42
N ASN A 386 -13.90 -1.51 7.12
CA ASN A 386 -13.65 -0.42 8.07
C ASN A 386 -14.87 0.50 8.31
N SER A 387 -16.04 0.15 7.78
CA SER A 387 -17.32 0.85 7.98
C SER A 387 -17.66 1.08 9.46
N ASN A 388 -17.36 0.10 10.32
CA ASN A 388 -17.57 0.19 11.77
C ASN A 388 -16.73 1.30 12.43
N VAL A 389 -15.55 1.62 11.91
CA VAL A 389 -14.68 2.68 12.44
C VAL A 389 -15.32 4.05 12.25
N TYR A 390 -15.98 4.24 11.11
CA TYR A 390 -16.71 5.47 10.79
C TYR A 390 -18.02 5.59 11.56
N ASN A 391 -18.79 4.51 11.64
CA ASN A 391 -20.04 4.49 12.40
C ASN A 391 -19.79 4.68 13.90
N ALA A 392 -18.65 4.24 14.43
CA ALA A 392 -18.25 4.46 15.82
C ALA A 392 -18.00 5.94 16.19
N GLN A 393 -17.85 6.84 15.21
CA GLN A 393 -17.72 8.28 15.46
C GLN A 393 -19.06 8.94 15.86
N GLY A 394 -20.17 8.22 15.76
CA GLY A 394 -21.51 8.62 16.22
C GLY A 394 -22.21 9.61 15.30
N THR A 395 -21.55 10.71 14.92
CA THR A 395 -22.12 11.76 14.06
C THR A 395 -21.26 12.02 12.83
N TRP A 396 -21.88 12.58 11.80
CA TRP A 396 -21.17 12.99 10.58
C TRP A 396 -20.08 14.04 10.85
N GLY A 397 -20.32 14.94 11.80
CA GLY A 397 -19.32 15.88 12.31
C GLY A 397 -18.14 15.16 12.98
N GLY A 398 -18.41 14.11 13.75
CA GLY A 398 -17.37 13.24 14.34
C GLY A 398 -16.49 12.57 13.29
N VAL A 399 -17.09 12.09 12.18
CA VAL A 399 -16.34 11.55 11.04
C VAL A 399 -15.43 12.61 10.40
N LYS A 400 -15.93 13.83 10.19
CA LYS A 400 -15.13 14.94 9.66
C LYS A 400 -13.96 15.29 10.58
N GLN A 401 -14.19 15.37 11.88
CA GLN A 401 -13.15 15.65 12.88
C GLN A 401 -12.08 14.55 12.91
N TYR A 402 -12.50 13.28 12.85
CA TYR A 402 -11.59 12.15 12.78
C TYR A 402 -10.66 12.23 11.57
N LEU A 403 -11.22 12.53 10.39
CA LEU A 403 -10.43 12.65 9.17
C LEU A 403 -9.56 13.92 9.16
N GLN A 404 -10.04 15.05 9.69
CA GLN A 404 -9.24 16.26 9.90
C GLN A 404 -8.05 16.01 10.82
N LYS A 405 -8.23 15.22 11.88
CA LYS A 405 -7.15 14.80 12.77
C LYS A 405 -6.09 14.01 12.02
N LEU A 406 -6.48 13.00 11.23
CA LEU A 406 -5.53 12.23 10.41
C LEU A 406 -4.77 13.12 9.42
N ILE A 407 -5.44 14.10 8.81
CA ILE A 407 -4.80 15.05 7.89
C ILE A 407 -3.84 15.99 8.63
N GLY A 408 -4.20 16.44 9.84
CA GLY A 408 -3.31 17.21 10.70
C GLY A 408 -2.07 16.43 11.11
N GLU A 409 -2.24 15.18 11.52
CA GLU A 409 -1.14 14.26 11.85
C GLU A 409 -0.23 14.01 10.64
N MET A 410 -0.80 13.92 9.43
CA MET A 410 -0.06 13.78 8.18
C MET A 410 0.76 15.03 7.82
N LYS A 411 0.18 16.23 8.00
CA LYS A 411 0.79 17.51 7.60
C LYS A 411 1.80 18.05 8.61
N GLY A 412 1.72 17.65 9.87
CA GLY A 412 2.45 18.30 10.96
C GLY A 412 1.83 19.66 11.32
N ASN A 413 2.28 20.24 12.43
CA ASN A 413 1.88 21.60 12.81
C ASN A 413 2.84 22.63 12.20
N ALA A 414 2.35 23.85 11.96
CA ALA A 414 3.12 24.95 11.37
C ALA A 414 4.43 25.30 12.12
N ASP A 415 4.53 24.95 13.41
CA ASP A 415 5.67 25.28 14.29
C ASP A 415 6.32 24.08 15.00
N GLY A 416 6.00 22.83 14.65
CA GLY A 416 6.54 21.70 15.41
C GLY A 416 6.29 20.32 14.81
N PHE A 417 7.39 19.56 14.72
CA PHE A 417 7.42 18.15 14.34
C PHE A 417 6.32 17.34 15.06
N VAL A 418 5.45 16.70 14.28
CA VAL A 418 4.70 15.54 14.74
C VAL A 418 5.70 14.37 14.77
N ASP A 419 5.64 13.54 15.81
CA ASP A 419 6.46 12.33 15.90
C ASP A 419 6.38 11.52 14.59
N TYR A 420 7.53 11.07 14.10
CA TYR A 420 7.66 10.43 12.78
C TYR A 420 6.72 9.23 12.62
N ASN A 421 6.47 8.45 13.68
CA ASN A 421 5.56 7.31 13.62
C ASN A 421 4.10 7.76 13.48
N THR A 422 3.73 8.86 14.13
CA THR A 422 2.39 9.45 14.05
C THR A 422 2.12 10.00 12.64
N GLN A 423 3.07 10.74 12.08
CA GLN A 423 2.98 11.27 10.72
C GLN A 423 2.95 10.13 9.68
N ARG A 424 3.83 9.13 9.82
CA ARG A 424 3.88 7.93 8.96
C ARG A 424 2.57 7.16 8.98
N ASN A 425 2.03 6.87 10.16
CA ASN A 425 0.76 6.16 10.28
C ASN A 425 -0.39 6.92 9.63
N ALA A 426 -0.40 8.25 9.72
CA ALA A 426 -1.37 9.09 9.04
C ALA A 426 -1.22 9.05 7.51
N MET A 427 0.01 9.07 6.98
CA MET A 427 0.28 8.92 5.53
C MET A 427 -0.19 7.57 4.98
N ILE A 428 0.07 6.47 5.70
CA ILE A 428 -0.42 5.13 5.31
C ILE A 428 -1.96 5.10 5.30
N LYS A 429 -2.58 5.67 6.34
CA LYS A 429 -4.05 5.69 6.48
C LYS A 429 -4.73 6.55 5.42
N VAL A 430 -4.18 7.72 5.10
CA VAL A 430 -4.81 8.72 4.22
C VAL A 430 -4.43 8.51 2.76
N LEU A 431 -3.14 8.26 2.46
CA LEU A 431 -2.61 8.25 1.10
C LEU A 431 -2.24 6.86 0.58
N GLY A 432 -2.05 5.88 1.47
CA GLY A 432 -1.53 4.57 1.09
C GLY A 432 -0.04 4.60 0.72
N ILE A 433 0.62 5.74 0.93
CA ILE A 433 2.05 5.89 0.74
C ILE A 433 2.73 5.29 1.96
N VAL A 434 3.62 4.33 1.73
CA VAL A 434 4.62 3.89 2.69
C VAL A 434 5.85 4.76 2.41
N PRO A 435 6.13 5.82 3.20
CA PRO A 435 7.38 6.56 3.04
C PRO A 435 8.54 5.56 3.13
N GLU A 436 9.61 5.78 2.37
CA GLU A 436 10.85 4.98 2.39
C GLU A 436 11.07 4.46 3.81
N MET A 437 11.04 3.14 3.99
CA MET A 437 11.30 2.53 5.28
C MET A 437 12.58 3.17 5.79
N GLN A 438 12.54 3.87 6.93
CA GLN A 438 13.76 4.14 7.66
C GLN A 438 14.41 2.77 7.83
N ILE A 439 15.50 2.53 7.10
CA ILE A 439 16.19 1.25 7.10
C ILE A 439 16.45 0.94 8.57
N GLN A 440 15.82 -0.11 9.08
CA GLN A 440 15.89 -0.44 10.50
C GLN A 440 17.36 -0.69 10.83
N ARG A 441 17.91 0.01 11.83
CA ARG A 441 19.28 -0.23 12.30
C ARG A 441 19.26 -0.68 13.74
N ALA A 442 20.07 -1.68 14.06
CA ALA A 442 20.34 -2.03 15.45
C ALA A 442 20.89 -0.80 16.20
N PRO A 443 20.64 -0.64 17.50
CA PRO A 443 21.30 0.36 18.33
C PRO A 443 22.82 0.27 18.19
N TYR A 444 23.53 1.41 18.32
CA TYR A 444 24.98 1.39 18.23
C TYR A 444 25.57 0.53 19.36
N ALA A 445 26.28 -0.52 18.97
CA ALA A 445 27.10 -1.32 19.86
C ALA A 445 28.43 -1.55 19.16
N GLN A 446 29.53 -1.07 19.74
CA GLN A 446 30.86 -1.23 19.16
C GLN A 446 31.17 -2.72 18.99
N GLY A 447 31.50 -3.13 17.76
CA GLY A 447 32.06 -4.45 17.49
C GLY A 447 31.90 -4.95 16.07
N VAL A 448 32.67 -5.99 15.76
CA VAL A 448 32.60 -6.81 14.55
C VAL A 448 32.32 -8.24 14.98
N GLU A 449 31.34 -8.88 14.35
CA GLU A 449 31.03 -10.29 14.59
C GLU A 449 31.92 -11.15 13.69
N VAL A 450 32.67 -12.07 14.29
CA VAL A 450 33.53 -13.03 13.56
C VAL A 450 32.95 -14.42 13.73
N PHE A 451 32.44 -14.98 12.64
CA PHE A 451 31.95 -16.35 12.55
C PHE A 451 33.08 -17.25 12.06
N TRP A 452 33.44 -18.25 12.85
CA TRP A 452 34.51 -19.19 12.54
C TRP A 452 33.94 -20.48 11.96
N PHE A 453 34.57 -21.00 10.92
CA PHE A 453 34.11 -22.18 10.20
C PHE A 453 35.20 -23.26 10.12
N ILE A 454 34.75 -24.49 9.94
CA ILE A 454 35.61 -25.62 9.56
C ILE A 454 35.68 -25.62 8.04
N GLN A 455 36.88 -25.51 7.49
CA GLN A 455 37.13 -25.56 6.06
C GLN A 455 37.35 -27.01 5.60
N GLN A 456 36.98 -27.32 4.36
CA GLN A 456 37.38 -28.58 3.74
C GLN A 456 38.80 -28.46 3.16
N PRO A 457 39.75 -29.34 3.56
CA PRO A 457 41.09 -29.33 2.98
C PRO A 457 41.07 -29.51 1.47
N GLY A 458 41.83 -28.67 0.76
CA GLY A 458 41.95 -28.74 -0.69
C GLY A 458 40.68 -28.34 -1.45
N ASN A 459 39.67 -27.76 -0.78
CA ASN A 459 38.48 -27.22 -1.45
C ASN A 459 38.04 -25.85 -0.91
N VAL A 460 38.43 -24.79 -1.63
CA VAL A 460 38.06 -23.38 -1.35
C VAL A 460 36.59 -23.06 -1.49
N ASN A 461 35.82 -23.97 -2.07
CA ASN A 461 34.41 -23.74 -2.31
C ASN A 461 33.53 -24.32 -1.19
N GLN A 462 34.12 -24.82 -0.10
CA GLN A 462 33.39 -25.62 0.88
C GLN A 462 33.84 -25.40 2.33
N ILE A 463 32.90 -24.87 3.12
CA ILE A 463 32.89 -24.94 4.58
C ILE A 463 32.07 -26.17 5.02
N ASN A 464 32.59 -26.90 6.00
CA ASN A 464 32.04 -28.15 6.51
C ASN A 464 31.27 -27.97 7.83
N GLY A 465 31.55 -26.92 8.59
CA GLY A 465 30.89 -26.68 9.87
C GLY A 465 31.06 -25.27 10.41
N PHE A 466 30.24 -24.92 11.40
CA PHE A 466 30.30 -23.67 12.13
C PHE A 466 30.84 -23.91 13.54
N LEU A 467 31.93 -23.23 13.90
CA LEU A 467 32.69 -23.45 15.14
C LEU A 467 32.22 -22.57 16.29
N LYS A 468 32.11 -21.26 16.07
CA LYS A 468 31.71 -20.27 17.07
C LYS A 468 31.54 -18.88 16.45
N ARG A 469 30.88 -17.99 17.19
CA ARG A 469 30.94 -16.54 17.02
C ARG A 469 31.90 -15.92 18.03
N GLU A 470 32.56 -14.84 17.64
CA GLU A 470 33.32 -13.97 18.54
C GLU A 470 33.01 -12.50 18.21
N ILE A 471 32.87 -11.65 19.23
CA ILE A 471 32.73 -10.20 19.03
C ILE A 471 34.07 -9.53 19.34
N VAL A 472 34.68 -8.94 18.33
CA VAL A 472 35.95 -8.21 18.44
C VAL A 472 35.71 -6.70 18.28
N LYS A 473 36.62 -5.87 18.80
CA LYS A 473 36.47 -4.40 18.76
C LYS A 473 36.77 -3.79 17.39
N ASP A 474 37.63 -4.45 16.62
CA ASP A 474 38.12 -4.04 15.31
C ASP A 474 38.24 -5.26 14.41
N PHE A 475 38.38 -5.06 13.11
CA PHE A 475 38.52 -6.15 12.16
C PHE A 475 39.64 -7.13 12.54
N PHE A 476 39.32 -8.41 12.49
CA PHE A 476 40.30 -9.48 12.58
C PHE A 476 41.25 -9.40 11.37
N GLN A 477 42.54 -9.29 11.66
CA GLN A 477 43.65 -9.33 10.71
C GLN A 477 44.77 -10.19 11.30
N TYR A 478 45.51 -10.89 10.45
CA TYR A 478 46.57 -11.80 10.86
C TYR A 478 47.74 -11.82 9.88
N TYR A 479 48.96 -11.98 10.40
CA TYR A 479 50.16 -12.27 9.61
C TYR A 479 51.09 -13.08 10.51
N GLY A 480 51.41 -14.31 10.13
CA GLY A 480 52.14 -15.20 11.03
C GLY A 480 52.19 -16.65 10.57
N PRO A 481 52.87 -17.53 11.34
CA PRO A 481 52.92 -18.95 11.03
C PRO A 481 51.57 -19.59 11.28
N SER A 482 51.16 -20.45 10.36
CA SER A 482 49.93 -21.23 10.48
C SER A 482 49.84 -21.90 11.87
N GLY A 483 48.74 -21.66 12.59
CA GLY A 483 48.44 -22.27 13.90
C GLY A 483 48.58 -21.39 15.15
N ASN A 484 49.28 -20.25 15.13
CA ASN A 484 49.62 -19.54 16.39
C ASN A 484 48.58 -18.53 16.94
N ARG A 485 47.47 -18.24 16.24
CA ARG A 485 46.41 -17.33 16.74
C ARG A 485 44.98 -17.66 16.32
N ARG A 486 44.74 -18.83 15.72
CA ARG A 486 43.39 -19.20 15.29
C ARG A 486 42.63 -19.95 16.37
N PRO A 487 41.32 -19.71 16.54
CA PRO A 487 40.51 -20.47 17.50
C PRO A 487 40.46 -21.98 17.22
N ASP A 488 40.61 -22.37 15.95
CA ASP A 488 40.64 -23.76 15.51
C ASP A 488 41.96 -24.49 15.87
N GLN A 489 43.04 -23.75 16.15
CA GLN A 489 44.42 -24.26 16.30
C GLN A 489 44.85 -25.21 15.18
N GLY A 490 44.18 -25.14 14.02
CA GLY A 490 44.43 -25.98 12.85
C GLY A 490 45.36 -25.28 11.87
N GLN A 491 45.90 -26.07 10.93
CA GLN A 491 46.58 -25.51 9.75
C GLN A 491 45.60 -24.78 8.83
N TYR A 492 44.35 -25.25 8.78
CA TYR A 492 43.26 -24.69 7.98
C TYR A 492 42.43 -23.72 8.80
N GLY A 493 41.87 -22.68 8.20
CA GLY A 493 40.97 -21.77 8.91
C GLY A 493 40.17 -20.88 7.98
N ALA A 494 38.88 -20.74 8.27
CA ALA A 494 38.00 -19.83 7.56
C ALA A 494 37.15 -19.01 8.54
N CYS A 495 36.93 -17.74 8.22
CA CYS A 495 36.02 -16.89 8.98
C CYS A 495 35.27 -15.89 8.10
N MET A 496 34.10 -15.48 8.60
CA MET A 496 33.35 -14.35 8.07
C MET A 496 33.25 -13.28 9.15
N GLN A 497 33.57 -12.04 8.80
CA GLN A 497 33.38 -10.87 9.64
C GLN A 497 32.16 -10.09 9.17
N LEU A 498 31.30 -9.66 10.08
CA LEU A 498 30.08 -8.91 9.79
C LEU A 498 29.97 -7.69 10.71
N THR A 499 29.75 -6.51 10.13
CA THR A 499 29.58 -5.24 10.86
C THR A 499 28.80 -4.21 10.03
N ASP A 500 28.14 -3.27 10.70
CA ASP A 500 27.64 -2.03 10.09
C ASP A 500 28.67 -0.91 10.29
N ILE A 501 29.30 -0.47 9.19
CA ILE A 501 30.23 0.65 9.21
C ILE A 501 29.43 1.96 9.28
N ARG A 502 29.43 2.62 10.44
CA ARG A 502 28.73 3.92 10.60
C ARG A 502 29.63 5.07 10.20
N ALA A 503 29.46 5.50 8.94
CA ALA A 503 30.14 6.64 8.38
C ALA A 503 29.66 7.96 9.02
N LYS A 504 30.59 8.86 9.36
CA LYS A 504 30.29 10.22 9.85
C LYS A 504 29.99 11.20 8.70
N THR A 505 30.64 10.97 7.56
CA THR A 505 30.48 11.69 6.31
C THR A 505 30.48 10.67 5.18
N ASP A 506 29.88 10.98 4.04
CA ASP A 506 29.97 10.12 2.87
C ASP A 506 31.43 10.05 2.39
N TYR A 507 31.96 8.85 2.20
CA TYR A 507 33.32 8.64 1.69
C TYR A 507 33.38 7.42 0.78
N SER A 508 34.51 7.23 0.10
CA SER A 508 34.74 6.03 -0.70
C SER A 508 36.19 5.57 -0.65
N VAL A 509 36.39 4.26 -0.66
CA VAL A 509 37.71 3.64 -0.53
C VAL A 509 37.93 2.58 -1.60
N LYS A 510 39.18 2.41 -2.00
CA LYS A 510 39.70 1.19 -2.64
C LYS A 510 40.27 0.29 -1.56
N TRP A 511 40.15 -1.02 -1.73
CA TRP A 511 40.70 -1.99 -0.80
C TRP A 511 42.08 -2.40 -1.24
N LYS A 512 43.02 -2.48 -0.30
CA LYS A 512 44.33 -3.11 -0.50
C LYS A 512 44.49 -4.23 0.50
N VAL A 513 44.61 -5.46 0.01
CA VAL A 513 44.55 -6.70 0.80
C VAL A 513 45.83 -7.51 0.60
N LEU A 514 46.46 -7.94 1.68
CA LEU A 514 47.50 -8.97 1.70
C LEU A 514 46.85 -10.28 2.16
N ILE A 515 46.89 -11.30 1.33
CA ILE A 515 46.21 -12.59 1.56
C ILE A 515 47.12 -13.76 1.18
N ASP A 516 47.08 -14.86 1.93
CA ASP A 516 47.68 -16.14 1.52
C ASP A 516 46.77 -16.84 0.50
N ASP A 517 45.55 -17.25 0.88
CA ASP A 517 44.61 -17.92 -0.02
C ASP A 517 43.38 -17.07 -0.38
N GLY A 518 42.27 -17.23 0.33
CA GLY A 518 40.97 -16.71 -0.09
C GLY A 518 40.54 -15.48 0.67
N PHE A 519 40.03 -14.47 -0.03
CA PHE A 519 39.26 -13.40 0.60
C PHE A 519 38.10 -12.90 -0.27
N SER A 520 37.09 -12.35 0.40
CA SER A 520 36.04 -11.56 -0.24
C SER A 520 35.62 -10.43 0.67
N ILE A 521 35.54 -9.20 0.17
CA ILE A 521 35.03 -8.01 0.86
C ILE A 521 33.75 -7.59 0.14
N MET A 522 32.64 -7.61 0.85
CA MET A 522 31.31 -7.28 0.34
C MET A 522 30.68 -6.21 1.21
N VAL A 523 30.42 -5.03 0.65
CA VAL A 523 29.78 -3.90 1.31
C VAL A 523 28.46 -3.62 0.61
N ASN A 524 27.38 -3.67 1.38
CA ASN A 524 25.99 -3.48 0.93
C ASN A 524 25.59 -4.36 -0.27
N GLN A 525 26.30 -5.45 -0.52
CA GLN A 525 25.87 -6.43 -1.50
C GLN A 525 24.59 -7.12 -1.02
N PRO A 526 23.72 -7.60 -1.93
CA PRO A 526 22.55 -8.40 -1.55
C PRO A 526 22.93 -9.58 -0.66
N VAL A 527 22.02 -9.94 0.24
CA VAL A 527 22.26 -10.98 1.25
C VAL A 527 22.53 -12.36 0.62
N GLY A 528 22.00 -12.61 -0.57
CA GLY A 528 22.23 -13.86 -1.30
C GLY A 528 23.60 -14.00 -1.98
N GLN A 529 24.37 -12.91 -2.14
CA GLN A 529 25.63 -12.94 -2.91
C GLN A 529 26.79 -13.59 -2.17
N ASP A 530 26.68 -13.84 -0.86
CA ASP A 530 27.73 -14.52 -0.09
C ASP A 530 28.07 -15.91 -0.66
N TRP A 531 27.12 -16.55 -1.33
CA TRP A 531 27.34 -17.83 -1.99
C TRP A 531 28.28 -17.73 -3.21
N GLN A 532 28.26 -16.60 -3.91
CA GLN A 532 29.02 -16.43 -5.15
C GLN A 532 30.52 -16.57 -4.90
N ILE A 533 31.01 -16.30 -3.69
CA ILE A 533 32.44 -16.50 -3.35
C ILE A 533 32.89 -17.96 -3.52
N PHE A 534 31.96 -18.93 -3.38
CA PHE A 534 32.24 -20.35 -3.57
C PHE A 534 32.00 -20.84 -5.01
N ASN A 535 31.52 -19.96 -5.89
CA ASN A 535 31.34 -20.29 -7.30
C ASN A 535 32.68 -20.12 -8.04
N PRO A 536 33.19 -21.16 -8.72
CA PRO A 536 34.44 -21.06 -9.49
C PRO A 536 34.48 -19.90 -10.49
N SER A 537 33.35 -19.48 -11.05
CA SER A 537 33.28 -18.39 -12.03
C SER A 537 33.42 -16.98 -11.42
N GLU A 538 33.27 -16.85 -10.11
CA GLU A 538 33.23 -15.55 -9.38
C GLU A 538 34.43 -15.42 -8.42
N ARG A 539 35.46 -16.28 -8.60
CA ARG A 539 36.62 -16.35 -7.70
C ARG A 539 37.42 -15.06 -7.63
N THR A 540 37.44 -14.29 -8.71
CA THR A 540 38.09 -12.98 -8.74
C THR A 540 37.05 -11.98 -9.19
N HIS A 541 36.71 -11.04 -8.31
CA HIS A 541 35.69 -10.04 -8.56
C HIS A 541 36.17 -8.66 -8.11
N ASP A 542 35.84 -7.62 -8.87
CA ASP A 542 36.19 -6.23 -8.57
C ASP A 542 35.12 -5.30 -9.14
N SER A 543 34.09 -5.06 -8.34
CA SER A 543 33.00 -4.12 -8.60
C SER A 543 32.83 -3.15 -7.43
N GLU A 544 32.01 -2.12 -7.61
CA GLU A 544 31.63 -1.26 -6.50
C GLU A 544 31.01 -2.09 -5.36
N GLY A 545 31.65 -2.05 -4.19
CA GLY A 545 31.19 -2.77 -3.01
C GLY A 545 31.46 -4.28 -2.99
N TRP A 546 32.13 -4.86 -3.99
CA TRP A 546 32.53 -6.26 -3.94
C TRP A 546 33.93 -6.46 -4.55
N PHE A 547 34.87 -6.90 -3.70
CA PHE A 547 36.24 -7.21 -4.09
C PHE A 547 36.68 -8.56 -3.52
N SER A 548 37.04 -9.51 -4.37
CA SER A 548 37.41 -10.87 -3.95
C SER A 548 38.55 -11.47 -4.76
N ASN A 549 39.30 -12.36 -4.12
CA ASN A 549 40.16 -13.34 -4.77
C ASN A 549 40.16 -14.64 -3.96
N MET A 550 39.69 -15.74 -4.55
CA MET A 550 39.48 -17.05 -3.94
C MET A 550 40.46 -18.10 -4.52
N GLY A 551 41.74 -17.74 -4.62
CA GLY A 551 42.81 -18.61 -5.12
C GLY A 551 43.62 -19.27 -4.00
N TYR A 552 44.32 -20.36 -4.34
CA TYR A 552 45.41 -20.87 -3.50
C TYR A 552 46.70 -20.16 -3.90
N GLN A 553 47.30 -19.42 -2.99
CA GLN A 553 48.59 -18.80 -3.26
C GLN A 553 49.40 -18.56 -1.97
N GLY A 554 50.61 -18.04 -2.15
CA GLY A 554 51.40 -17.48 -1.05
C GLY A 554 50.93 -16.07 -0.69
N PRO A 555 51.46 -15.44 0.38
CA PRO A 555 51.08 -14.08 0.78
C PRO A 555 51.28 -13.08 -0.38
N THR A 556 50.18 -12.56 -0.91
CA THR A 556 50.14 -11.72 -2.12
C THR A 556 49.30 -10.47 -1.90
N TRP A 557 49.77 -9.34 -2.41
CA TRP A 557 49.04 -8.07 -2.38
C TRP A 557 48.07 -7.96 -3.56
N TYR A 558 46.81 -7.64 -3.25
CA TYR A 558 45.79 -7.25 -4.20
C TYR A 558 45.27 -5.85 -3.88
N GLN A 559 44.87 -5.11 -4.91
CA GLN A 559 44.24 -3.81 -4.77
C GLN A 559 43.03 -3.71 -5.67
N SER A 560 41.90 -3.25 -5.15
CA SER A 560 40.70 -3.02 -5.95
C SER A 560 40.93 -1.86 -6.92
N ASN A 561 40.43 -2.00 -8.14
CA ASN A 561 40.36 -0.91 -9.09
C ASN A 561 39.12 -0.05 -8.82
N GLN A 562 38.04 -0.68 -8.33
CA GLN A 562 36.78 -0.01 -8.03
C GLN A 562 36.76 0.59 -6.64
N CYS A 563 35.96 1.65 -6.50
CA CYS A 563 35.71 2.35 -5.25
C CYS A 563 34.45 1.80 -4.58
N THR A 564 34.55 1.44 -3.31
CA THR A 564 33.40 1.13 -2.45
C THR A 564 32.91 2.42 -1.79
N LYS A 565 31.63 2.76 -1.96
CA LYS A 565 31.02 3.94 -1.32
C LYS A 565 30.44 3.60 0.04
N PHE A 566 30.60 4.52 0.98
CA PHE A 566 30.03 4.49 2.32
C PHE A 566 29.13 5.70 2.51
N LYS A 567 27.94 5.47 3.04
CA LYS A 567 26.89 6.47 3.18
C LYS A 567 26.56 6.72 4.64
N THR A 568 26.32 7.98 4.97
CA THR A 568 25.82 8.38 6.28
C THR A 568 24.35 7.99 6.47
N SER A 569 23.55 8.18 5.42
CA SER A 569 22.10 7.98 5.42
C SER A 569 21.66 6.51 5.48
N THR A 570 22.44 5.57 4.92
CA THR A 570 22.10 4.14 4.89
C THR A 570 23.09 3.28 5.68
N PRO A 571 22.70 2.09 6.18
CA PRO A 571 23.66 1.13 6.71
C PRO A 571 24.76 0.85 5.70
N ASN A 572 25.95 0.52 6.20
CA ASN A 572 27.06 0.02 5.38
C ASN A 572 27.45 -1.34 5.89
N ILE A 573 26.58 -2.31 5.63
CA ILE A 573 26.79 -3.69 6.05
C ILE A 573 27.99 -4.24 5.29
N THR A 574 29.03 -4.56 6.04
CA THR A 574 30.31 -5.02 5.55
C THR A 574 30.51 -6.46 5.99
N ARG A 575 30.68 -7.33 5.00
CA ARG A 575 31.01 -8.74 5.14
C ARG A 575 32.42 -8.97 4.61
N LEU A 576 33.29 -9.58 5.41
CA LEU A 576 34.61 -10.01 4.96
C LEU A 576 34.76 -11.50 5.17
N TYR A 577 34.94 -12.24 4.09
CA TYR A 577 35.33 -13.64 4.14
C TYR A 577 36.84 -13.78 4.05
N TYR A 578 37.38 -14.70 4.83
CA TYR A 578 38.78 -15.11 4.83
C TYR A 578 38.86 -16.62 4.85
N GLU A 579 39.83 -17.15 4.12
CA GLU A 579 40.17 -18.55 4.07
C GLU A 579 41.70 -18.73 3.98
N ASP A 580 42.21 -19.74 4.70
CA ASP A 580 43.55 -20.30 4.53
C ASP A 580 43.50 -21.82 4.56
N ALA A 581 43.90 -22.41 3.44
CA ALA A 581 43.90 -23.82 3.12
C ALA A 581 45.12 -24.59 3.63
N GLY A 582 45.84 -24.01 4.58
CA GLY A 582 46.98 -24.62 5.25
C GLY A 582 48.29 -24.37 4.52
N GLY A 583 49.38 -24.57 5.26
CA GLY A 583 50.72 -24.24 4.79
C GLY A 583 51.65 -23.96 5.97
N GLY A 584 52.81 -23.36 5.71
CA GLY A 584 53.74 -22.90 6.75
C GLY A 584 53.48 -21.47 7.24
N TRP A 585 52.61 -20.72 6.57
CA TRP A 585 52.34 -19.31 6.83
C TRP A 585 50.86 -19.00 6.63
N SER A 586 50.44 -17.83 7.11
CA SER A 586 49.12 -17.27 6.81
C SER A 586 49.16 -15.75 6.84
N ALA A 587 48.43 -15.13 5.92
CA ALA A 587 48.31 -13.69 5.83
C ALA A 587 46.86 -13.29 5.53
N PHE A 588 46.36 -12.31 6.26
CA PHE A 588 45.11 -11.60 6.01
C PHE A 588 45.20 -10.21 6.64
N GLN A 589 45.60 -9.24 5.83
CA GLN A 589 45.64 -7.84 6.23
C GLN A 589 44.94 -7.02 5.16
N PHE A 590 44.23 -5.97 5.55
CA PHE A 590 43.61 -5.08 4.58
C PHE A 590 43.55 -3.66 5.09
N ASN A 591 43.60 -2.72 4.14
CA ASN A 591 43.48 -1.30 4.39
C ASN A 591 42.61 -0.64 3.32
N GLY A 592 41.87 0.39 3.72
CA GLY A 592 41.18 1.30 2.80
C GLY A 592 42.12 2.40 2.31
N ILE A 593 42.10 2.66 1.00
CA ILE A 593 42.81 3.77 0.36
C ILE A 593 41.75 4.74 -0.18
N ASN A 594 41.83 6.02 0.17
CA ASN A 594 40.87 7.02 -0.30
C ASN A 594 40.79 7.05 -1.83
N CYS A 595 39.58 7.08 -2.35
CA CYS A 595 39.37 7.33 -3.77
C CYS A 595 39.66 8.79 -4.13
N GLN A 596 40.10 9.03 -5.37
CA GLN A 596 40.42 10.38 -5.84
C GLN A 596 39.19 11.29 -5.72
N GLY A 597 39.32 12.41 -5.01
CA GLY A 597 38.23 13.37 -4.78
C GLY A 597 37.22 12.97 -3.70
N ALA A 598 37.42 11.85 -3.00
CA ALA A 598 36.62 11.46 -1.85
C ALA A 598 37.09 12.17 -0.57
N ALA A 599 36.18 12.36 0.39
CA ALA A 599 36.53 12.80 1.74
C ALA A 599 37.46 11.79 2.42
N ASP A 600 38.31 12.27 3.33
CA ASP A 600 39.22 11.40 4.06
C ASP A 600 38.47 10.32 4.85
N PHE A 601 38.95 9.08 4.75
CA PHE A 601 38.52 7.98 5.60
C PHE A 601 38.78 8.31 7.07
N SER A 602 37.76 8.77 7.78
CA SER A 602 37.78 8.87 9.24
C SER A 602 37.52 7.50 9.84
N TYR A 603 38.30 7.07 10.84
CA TYR A 603 38.19 5.76 11.46
C TYR A 603 36.70 5.41 11.75
N PRO A 604 36.15 4.38 11.09
CA PRO A 604 34.72 4.14 11.13
C PRO A 604 34.30 3.64 12.50
N HIS A 605 33.11 4.06 12.93
CA HIS A 605 32.44 3.43 14.06
C HIS A 605 31.90 2.06 13.60
N LEU A 606 32.58 0.99 14.00
CA LEU A 606 32.18 -0.39 13.70
C LEU A 606 31.07 -0.79 14.65
N SER A 607 29.86 -0.97 14.12
CA SER A 607 28.70 -1.37 14.88
C SER A 607 28.35 -2.84 14.63
N LEU A 608 27.84 -3.51 15.65
CA LEU A 608 27.15 -4.79 15.44
C LEU A 608 25.95 -4.59 14.50
N THR A 609 25.61 -5.66 13.76
CA THR A 609 24.45 -5.72 12.86
C THR A 609 23.18 -6.19 13.55
N CYS A 610 23.27 -6.56 14.82
CA CYS A 610 22.16 -6.92 15.68
C CYS A 610 22.38 -6.31 17.06
N GLU A 611 21.34 -6.31 17.90
CA GLU A 611 21.53 -6.03 19.32
C GLU A 611 22.54 -7.00 19.94
N ARG A 612 23.29 -6.54 20.94
CA ARG A 612 24.39 -7.32 21.53
C ARG A 612 23.95 -8.68 22.07
N ASN A 613 22.76 -8.74 22.66
CA ASN A 613 22.19 -9.96 23.23
C ASN A 613 21.22 -10.68 22.27
N ALA A 614 20.99 -10.15 21.07
CA ALA A 614 20.13 -10.81 20.12
C ALA A 614 20.70 -12.19 19.73
N PRO A 615 19.83 -13.14 19.33
CA PRO A 615 20.27 -14.38 18.70
C PRO A 615 21.27 -14.09 17.60
N PHE A 616 22.42 -14.75 17.65
CA PHE A 616 23.41 -14.57 16.60
C PHE A 616 23.11 -15.43 15.37
N LEU A 617 22.38 -16.53 15.55
CA LEU A 617 21.68 -17.23 14.47
C LEU A 617 20.19 -17.18 14.79
N ASN A 618 19.43 -16.62 13.86
CA ASN A 618 17.98 -16.56 13.92
C ASN A 618 17.40 -17.30 12.73
N TYR A 619 16.98 -18.55 12.94
CA TYR A 619 16.27 -19.32 11.93
C TYR A 619 14.77 -19.15 12.10
N GLY A 620 14.11 -18.55 11.11
CA GLY A 620 12.67 -18.33 11.09
C GLY A 620 12.08 -18.58 9.70
N ASN A 621 10.76 -18.73 9.64
CA ASN A 621 10.06 -18.71 8.35
C ASN A 621 9.83 -17.25 7.96
N HIS A 622 10.26 -16.83 6.77
CA HIS A 622 9.82 -15.53 6.26
C HIS A 622 9.04 -15.70 4.95
N TRP A 623 7.81 -15.18 4.99
CA TRP A 623 6.86 -14.91 3.91
C TRP A 623 6.93 -15.81 2.66
N GLY A 624 6.94 -17.13 2.86
CA GLY A 624 6.73 -18.13 1.80
C GLY A 624 7.99 -18.71 1.16
N THR A 625 9.19 -18.39 1.66
CA THR A 625 10.46 -18.91 1.10
C THR A 625 11.13 -20.00 1.95
N GLY A 626 10.47 -20.48 3.02
CA GLY A 626 10.95 -21.58 3.86
C GLY A 626 11.61 -21.12 5.15
N LEU A 627 12.35 -22.02 5.82
CA LEU A 627 13.10 -21.75 7.06
C LEU A 627 14.55 -21.37 6.72
N TYR A 628 15.01 -20.19 7.13
CA TYR A 628 16.38 -19.72 6.86
C TYR A 628 16.89 -18.77 7.93
N GLU A 629 18.21 -18.55 7.93
CA GLU A 629 18.84 -17.57 8.83
C GLU A 629 18.63 -16.15 8.32
N LEU A 630 18.30 -15.21 9.20
CA LEU A 630 17.91 -13.85 8.80
C LEU A 630 19.02 -13.04 8.12
N ARG A 631 20.28 -13.11 8.59
CA ARG A 631 21.33 -12.17 8.18
C ARG A 631 22.26 -12.68 7.08
N ASN A 632 22.50 -13.99 7.03
CA ASN A 632 23.36 -14.69 6.10
C ASN A 632 22.72 -16.06 5.73
N PRO A 633 21.48 -16.07 5.20
CA PRO A 633 20.69 -17.25 4.87
C PRO A 633 21.48 -18.25 4.03
N ASN A 634 22.16 -17.80 2.98
CA ASN A 634 22.87 -18.70 2.06
C ASN A 634 24.08 -19.37 2.71
N LEU A 635 24.83 -18.66 3.56
CA LEU A 635 25.98 -19.23 4.24
C LEU A 635 25.56 -20.28 5.26
N PHE A 636 24.59 -19.96 6.10
CA PHE A 636 24.13 -20.85 7.17
C PHE A 636 23.18 -21.95 6.69
N SER A 637 22.55 -21.79 5.52
CA SER A 637 21.75 -22.86 4.90
C SER A 637 22.56 -24.12 4.61
N ARG A 638 23.90 -24.02 4.45
CA ARG A 638 24.78 -25.20 4.27
C ARG A 638 24.82 -26.12 5.47
N PHE A 639 24.37 -25.66 6.63
CA PHE A 639 24.26 -26.44 7.85
C PHE A 639 22.82 -26.87 8.12
N LEU A 640 21.89 -26.63 7.18
CA LEU A 640 20.48 -26.96 7.29
C LEU A 640 20.07 -28.00 6.24
N GLY A 641 19.62 -29.17 6.72
CA GLY A 641 18.92 -30.17 5.93
C GLY A 641 17.42 -30.08 6.16
N LEU A 642 16.69 -29.50 5.21
CA LEU A 642 15.23 -29.32 5.27
C LEU A 642 14.52 -30.34 4.38
N VAL A 643 13.54 -31.06 4.92
CA VAL A 643 12.71 -32.00 4.17
C VAL A 643 11.27 -31.93 4.67
N GLY A 644 10.30 -31.93 3.74
CA GLY A 644 8.87 -32.04 4.05
C GLY A 644 8.32 -30.94 4.95
N ILE A 645 8.82 -29.70 4.86
CA ILE A 645 8.35 -28.56 5.66
C ILE A 645 7.27 -27.77 4.92
N ASP A 646 6.20 -27.41 5.61
CA ASP A 646 5.09 -26.62 5.05
C ASP A 646 5.09 -25.21 5.64
N SER A 647 5.32 -24.18 4.82
CA SER A 647 5.34 -22.78 5.27
C SER A 647 3.93 -22.20 5.43
N HIS A 648 3.66 -21.59 6.58
CA HIS A 648 2.42 -20.89 6.91
C HIS A 648 2.67 -19.40 7.19
N ALA A 649 2.00 -18.52 6.44
CA ALA A 649 2.16 -17.07 6.52
C ALA A 649 0.84 -16.28 6.41
N ARG A 650 -0.32 -16.95 6.53
CA ARG A 650 -1.63 -16.29 6.38
C ARG A 650 -1.94 -15.42 7.60
N THR A 651 -2.46 -14.22 7.38
CA THR A 651 -2.66 -13.20 8.42
C THR A 651 -3.50 -13.67 9.61
N ASP A 652 -4.50 -14.53 9.39
CA ASP A 652 -5.33 -15.15 10.43
C ASP A 652 -4.54 -16.13 11.30
N GLU A 653 -3.64 -16.91 10.70
CA GLU A 653 -2.77 -17.84 11.42
C GLU A 653 -1.65 -17.13 12.18
N LEU A 654 -1.14 -16.01 11.66
CA LEU A 654 -0.08 -15.22 12.32
C LEU A 654 -0.50 -14.67 13.69
N VAL A 655 -1.78 -14.31 13.87
CA VAL A 655 -2.29 -13.80 15.17
C VAL A 655 -2.13 -14.83 16.28
N SER A 656 -2.10 -16.11 15.93
CA SER A 656 -1.96 -17.21 16.89
C SER A 656 -0.51 -17.50 17.30
N VAL A 657 0.48 -16.79 16.74
CA VAL A 657 1.91 -17.00 16.98
C VAL A 657 2.49 -15.81 17.74
N PRO A 658 3.22 -16.03 18.85
CA PRO A 658 3.97 -14.97 19.51
C PRO A 658 4.90 -14.25 18.51
N GLY A 659 4.95 -12.92 18.56
CA GLY A 659 5.66 -12.11 17.56
C GLY A 659 4.96 -11.93 16.21
N LYS A 660 3.81 -12.58 15.98
CA LYS A 660 3.01 -12.52 14.73
C LYS A 660 3.81 -12.84 13.47
N ILE A 661 4.74 -13.77 13.60
CA ILE A 661 5.63 -14.18 12.50
C ILE A 661 5.14 -15.45 11.80
N PRO A 662 5.53 -15.66 10.53
CA PRO A 662 5.28 -16.92 9.84
C PRO A 662 5.93 -18.10 10.59
N PHE A 663 5.37 -19.29 10.40
CA PHE A 663 5.87 -20.53 11.01
C PHE A 663 5.88 -21.65 9.98
N VAL A 664 6.56 -22.75 10.29
CA VAL A 664 6.49 -23.98 9.49
C VAL A 664 5.71 -25.05 10.24
N ARG A 665 4.93 -25.84 9.51
CA ARG A 665 4.29 -27.05 10.02
C ARG A 665 5.11 -28.26 9.61
N LEU A 666 5.30 -29.16 10.57
CA LEU A 666 6.02 -30.41 10.39
C LEU A 666 5.13 -31.59 10.73
N ASN A 667 5.23 -32.64 9.93
CA ASN A 667 4.77 -33.98 10.24
C ASN A 667 5.96 -34.80 10.74
N ASN A 668 5.91 -35.35 11.95
CA ASN A 668 7.13 -35.87 12.59
C ASN A 668 7.79 -37.02 11.81
N LEU A 669 7.00 -37.83 11.10
CA LEU A 669 7.51 -38.92 10.25
C LEU A 669 8.05 -38.43 8.90
N ASN A 670 7.37 -37.45 8.29
CA ASN A 670 7.61 -37.03 6.90
C ASN A 670 8.41 -35.73 6.76
N SER A 671 8.72 -35.07 7.87
CA SER A 671 9.45 -33.81 7.90
C SER A 671 10.76 -33.96 8.69
N ARG A 672 11.74 -33.15 8.33
CA ARG A 672 13.02 -33.04 9.04
C ARG A 672 13.62 -31.65 8.86
N ILE A 673 14.05 -31.07 9.98
CA ILE A 673 15.01 -29.97 10.05
C ILE A 673 16.24 -30.55 10.74
N ASP A 674 17.34 -30.63 10.00
CA ASP A 674 18.62 -31.15 10.49
C ASP A 674 19.66 -30.03 10.47
N MET A 675 20.02 -29.52 11.64
CA MET A 675 21.12 -28.57 11.81
C MET A 675 22.41 -29.36 12.07
N TYR A 676 23.07 -29.80 11.01
CA TYR A 676 24.31 -30.57 11.10
C TYR A 676 25.54 -29.65 11.10
N ASN A 677 26.57 -30.03 11.86
CA ASN A 677 27.84 -29.31 11.97
C ASN A 677 27.75 -27.88 12.52
N VAL A 678 26.67 -27.53 13.23
CA VAL A 678 26.65 -26.39 14.16
C VAL A 678 27.26 -26.86 15.48
N CYS A 679 28.58 -26.65 15.64
CA CYS A 679 29.35 -27.18 16.77
C CYS A 679 28.70 -26.80 18.10
N PHE A 680 28.56 -27.74 19.04
CA PHE A 680 27.91 -27.43 20.33
C PHE A 680 28.67 -26.34 21.09
N GLN A 681 29.99 -26.23 20.93
CA GLN A 681 30.77 -25.13 21.51
C GLN A 681 30.36 -23.73 21.00
N SER A 682 29.65 -23.64 19.87
CA SER A 682 29.32 -22.39 19.20
C SER A 682 28.22 -21.59 19.90
N TRP A 683 27.45 -22.24 20.80
CA TRP A 683 26.32 -21.64 21.49
C TRP A 683 26.28 -22.04 22.97
N LYS A 684 25.65 -21.18 23.76
CA LYS A 684 25.42 -21.36 25.20
C LYS A 684 23.95 -21.52 25.52
N THR A 685 23.07 -20.85 24.80
CA THR A 685 21.64 -21.10 24.86
C THR A 685 21.09 -21.33 23.46
N MET A 686 20.24 -22.33 23.31
CA MET A 686 19.40 -22.54 22.14
C MET A 686 17.94 -22.48 22.57
N THR A 687 17.12 -21.70 21.87
CA THR A 687 15.68 -21.65 22.08
C THR A 687 14.94 -22.13 20.83
N VAL A 688 13.85 -22.86 21.03
CA VAL A 688 12.99 -23.36 19.96
C VAL A 688 11.54 -23.09 20.33
N ALA A 689 10.83 -22.31 19.52
CA ALA A 689 9.41 -22.03 19.74
C ALA A 689 8.55 -23.02 18.95
N MET A 690 7.78 -23.86 19.66
CA MET A 690 6.98 -24.92 19.06
C MET A 690 5.60 -25.05 19.70
N ARG A 691 4.61 -25.51 18.93
CA ARG A 691 3.33 -26.00 19.45
C ARG A 691 2.95 -27.33 18.84
N ALA A 692 2.44 -28.25 19.66
CA ALA A 692 1.83 -29.48 19.18
C ALA A 692 0.45 -29.17 18.59
N VAL A 693 0.16 -29.56 17.35
CA VAL A 693 -1.15 -29.35 16.70
C VAL A 693 -2.06 -30.55 16.95
N THR A 694 -1.49 -31.75 16.89
CA THR A 694 -2.18 -33.00 17.17
C THR A 694 -1.57 -33.69 18.39
N MET A 695 -2.27 -34.67 18.97
CA MET A 695 -1.75 -35.42 20.12
C MET A 695 -0.53 -36.29 19.73
N PRO A 696 0.59 -36.26 20.46
CA PRO A 696 1.69 -37.19 20.25
C PRO A 696 1.31 -38.61 20.72
N VAL A 697 1.81 -39.66 20.08
CA VAL A 697 1.68 -41.07 20.56
C VAL A 697 2.87 -41.45 21.45
N LYS A 698 4.08 -41.22 20.93
CA LYS A 698 5.36 -41.11 21.62
C LYS A 698 6.29 -40.59 20.54
N GLU A 699 6.69 -39.34 20.63
CA GLU A 699 7.24 -38.61 19.47
C GLU A 699 8.51 -37.87 19.87
N THR A 700 9.61 -38.06 19.15
CA THR A 700 10.83 -37.28 19.38
C THR A 700 10.70 -35.92 18.72
N LEU A 701 10.52 -34.87 19.54
CA LEU A 701 10.41 -33.48 19.08
C LEU A 701 11.77 -32.93 18.62
N ILE A 702 12.78 -33.09 19.49
CA ILE A 702 14.11 -32.53 19.30
C ILE A 702 15.12 -33.61 19.69
N LYS A 703 16.14 -33.81 18.88
CA LYS A 703 17.26 -34.71 19.17
C LYS A 703 18.58 -33.98 19.01
N LEU A 704 19.38 -34.00 20.07
CA LEU A 704 20.74 -33.51 20.10
C LEU A 704 21.67 -34.72 20.02
N SER A 705 22.51 -34.81 18.99
CA SER A 705 23.59 -35.79 18.94
C SER A 705 24.92 -35.09 19.11
N MET A 706 25.63 -35.44 20.19
CA MET A 706 26.76 -34.71 20.73
C MET A 706 27.96 -35.64 20.89
N GLY A 707 29.14 -35.21 20.44
CA GLY A 707 30.37 -35.92 20.74
C GLY A 707 30.39 -37.37 20.25
N PRO A 708 31.16 -38.26 20.90
CA PRO A 708 31.35 -39.63 20.44
C PRO A 708 30.14 -40.52 20.78
N GLY A 709 29.05 -40.37 20.01
CA GLY A 709 27.84 -41.20 20.12
C GLY A 709 26.93 -40.87 21.30
N LYS A 710 27.07 -39.69 21.93
CA LYS A 710 26.14 -39.25 22.99
C LYS A 710 24.91 -38.60 22.36
N PHE A 711 23.76 -38.72 23.02
CA PHE A 711 22.54 -38.07 22.56
C PHE A 711 21.63 -37.64 23.71
N LEU A 712 20.78 -36.66 23.42
CA LEU A 712 19.64 -36.26 24.24
C LEU A 712 18.43 -36.09 23.33
N SER A 713 17.36 -36.81 23.62
CA SER A 713 16.10 -36.78 22.89
C SER A 713 14.99 -36.24 23.78
N ILE A 714 14.27 -35.24 23.26
CA ILE A 714 13.10 -34.64 23.89
C ILE A 714 11.88 -35.33 23.31
N VAL A 715 11.18 -36.10 24.13
CA VAL A 715 10.11 -37.00 23.70
C VAL A 715 8.78 -36.52 24.27
N ALA A 716 7.82 -36.23 23.40
CA ALA A 716 6.46 -35.93 23.79
C ALA A 716 5.67 -37.24 23.96
N ILE A 717 5.01 -37.40 25.11
CA ILE A 717 4.29 -38.62 25.48
C ILE A 717 2.86 -38.26 25.91
N PRO A 718 1.82 -38.87 25.33
CA PRO A 718 0.43 -38.58 25.65
C PRO A 718 0.14 -38.91 27.11
N LYS A 719 -0.69 -38.08 27.75
CA LYS A 719 -1.17 -38.32 29.11
C LYS A 719 -2.68 -38.52 29.16
N ASN A 720 -3.43 -37.69 28.44
CA ASN A 720 -4.88 -37.82 28.25
C ASN A 720 -5.30 -37.19 26.91
N GLY A 721 -6.60 -37.12 26.62
CA GLY A 721 -7.12 -36.67 25.32
C GLY A 721 -6.78 -35.24 24.88
N SER A 722 -6.25 -34.38 25.77
CA SER A 722 -5.88 -33.00 25.44
C SER A 722 -4.51 -32.56 25.99
N THR A 723 -3.81 -33.43 26.71
CA THR A 723 -2.52 -33.10 27.32
C THR A 723 -1.47 -34.21 27.17
N PHE A 724 -0.22 -33.77 27.11
CA PHE A 724 0.97 -34.63 27.03
C PHE A 724 1.99 -34.21 28.09
N HIS A 725 3.01 -35.03 28.31
CA HIS A 725 4.19 -34.69 29.11
C HIS A 725 5.45 -34.80 28.26
N ILE A 726 6.54 -34.21 28.74
CA ILE A 726 7.85 -34.28 28.08
C ILE A 726 8.77 -35.23 28.87
N GLY A 727 9.30 -36.25 28.18
CA GLY A 727 10.38 -37.10 28.65
C GLY A 727 11.71 -36.69 28.03
N LEU A 728 12.79 -36.90 28.79
CA LEU A 728 14.18 -36.71 28.36
C LEU A 728 14.85 -38.08 28.30
N GLU A 729 15.10 -38.57 27.09
CA GLU A 729 15.80 -39.84 26.87
C GLU A 729 17.24 -39.58 26.44
N SER A 730 18.20 -40.16 27.14
CA SER A 730 19.63 -39.90 26.90
C SER A 730 20.48 -41.09 27.32
N ASN A 731 21.62 -41.27 26.68
CA ASN A 731 22.71 -42.14 27.15
C ASN A 731 23.77 -41.37 27.96
N ILE A 732 23.47 -40.14 28.36
CA ILE A 732 24.31 -39.24 29.14
C ILE A 732 23.77 -39.19 30.58
N GLY A 733 24.63 -39.43 31.57
CA GLY A 733 24.21 -39.41 32.97
C GLY A 733 23.14 -40.45 33.34
N GLN A 734 22.12 -40.06 34.12
CA GLN A 734 20.99 -40.93 34.44
C GLN A 734 20.03 -41.02 33.25
N GLY A 735 19.95 -42.20 32.62
CA GLY A 735 19.08 -42.43 31.47
C GLY A 735 17.60 -42.28 31.83
N GLY A 736 16.83 -41.61 30.96
CA GLY A 736 15.37 -41.47 31.05
C GLY A 736 14.87 -40.64 32.24
N MET A 737 14.61 -39.34 32.04
CA MET A 737 14.02 -38.47 33.05
C MET A 737 12.66 -37.93 32.60
N ASP A 738 11.66 -37.95 33.49
CA ASP A 738 10.42 -37.20 33.25
C ASP A 738 10.64 -35.72 33.61
N PHE A 739 10.44 -34.85 32.62
CA PHE A 739 10.48 -33.40 32.83
C PHE A 739 9.18 -32.93 33.50
N GLY A 740 8.07 -33.61 33.24
CA GLY A 740 6.75 -33.34 33.81
C GLY A 740 5.70 -32.91 32.78
N GLY A 741 4.49 -32.64 33.29
CA GLY A 741 3.29 -32.26 32.53
C GLY A 741 2.03 -32.41 33.39
N PRO A 742 0.95 -31.66 33.07
CA PRO A 742 0.38 -31.70 31.72
C PRO A 742 0.61 -30.43 30.88
N PHE A 743 1.04 -30.61 29.63
CA PHE A 743 1.13 -29.58 28.59
C PHE A 743 0.00 -29.75 27.57
N GLN A 744 -0.47 -28.64 27.01
CA GLN A 744 -1.66 -28.61 26.14
C GLN A 744 -1.27 -28.57 24.67
N ILE A 745 -2.08 -29.22 23.82
CA ILE A 745 -2.02 -28.99 22.37
C ILE A 745 -2.49 -27.59 22.01
N ASN A 746 -2.12 -27.11 20.82
CA ASN A 746 -2.42 -25.78 20.27
C ASN A 746 -1.91 -24.60 21.10
N LYS A 747 -0.98 -24.84 22.02
CA LYS A 747 -0.32 -23.82 22.83
C LYS A 747 1.17 -23.74 22.52
N TRP A 748 1.70 -22.52 22.44
CA TRP A 748 3.11 -22.27 22.16
C TRP A 748 3.95 -22.39 23.41
N TYR A 749 5.03 -23.15 23.28
CA TYR A 749 6.04 -23.32 24.31
C TYR A 749 7.42 -22.98 23.74
N LEU A 750 8.23 -22.29 24.56
CA LEU A 750 9.63 -22.05 24.26
C LEU A 750 10.47 -23.12 24.97
N TYR A 751 11.12 -23.97 24.18
CA TYR A 751 12.04 -25.01 24.63
C TYR A 751 13.43 -24.41 24.72
N ILE A 752 14.07 -24.49 25.88
CA ILE A 752 15.36 -23.86 26.15
C ILE A 752 16.38 -24.93 26.51
N PHE A 753 17.51 -24.87 25.83
CA PHE A 753 18.68 -25.70 26.10
C PHE A 753 19.84 -24.80 26.49
N ASN A 754 20.36 -24.94 27.71
CA ASN A 754 21.60 -24.28 28.10
C ASN A 754 22.75 -25.29 28.06
N ASN A 755 23.79 -24.95 27.31
CA ASN A 755 24.97 -25.76 27.12
C ASN A 755 26.12 -25.27 28.02
N ASN A 756 26.40 -26.07 29.04
CA ASN A 756 27.46 -25.82 30.01
C ASN A 756 28.78 -26.54 29.65
N GLY A 757 28.85 -27.22 28.51
CA GLY A 757 30.01 -27.98 28.05
C GLY A 757 30.03 -29.43 28.54
N SER A 758 29.83 -29.66 29.83
CA SER A 758 29.73 -31.01 30.44
C SER A 758 28.29 -31.45 30.77
N SER A 759 27.34 -30.52 30.68
CA SER A 759 25.93 -30.77 30.89
C SER A 759 25.06 -29.93 29.94
N ILE A 760 23.84 -30.41 29.70
CA ILE A 760 22.78 -29.65 29.06
C ILE A 760 21.64 -29.47 30.08
N ASP A 761 21.25 -28.23 30.32
CA ASP A 761 20.03 -27.92 31.06
C ASP A 761 18.88 -27.75 30.09
N PHE A 762 17.77 -28.42 30.37
CA PHE A 762 16.53 -28.29 29.63
C PHE A 762 15.49 -27.59 30.51
N THR A 763 14.90 -26.53 29.95
CA THR A 763 13.79 -25.77 30.56
C THR A 763 12.73 -25.54 29.50
N MET A 764 11.47 -25.46 29.89
CA MET A 764 10.38 -25.14 28.98
C MET A 764 9.57 -23.98 29.55
N ILE A 765 9.07 -23.11 28.68
CA ILE A 765 8.28 -21.94 29.05
C ILE A 765 6.94 -21.95 28.35
N ASP A 766 5.87 -21.71 29.11
CA ASP A 766 4.60 -21.23 28.59
C ASP A 766 4.76 -19.79 28.12
N MET A 767 4.74 -19.58 26.81
CA MET A 767 5.00 -18.27 26.22
C MET A 767 3.94 -17.24 26.62
N ASP A 768 2.66 -17.62 26.66
CA ASP A 768 1.59 -16.71 27.06
C ASP A 768 1.77 -16.27 28.51
N ALA A 769 2.10 -17.20 29.41
CA ALA A 769 2.35 -16.89 30.81
C ALA A 769 3.61 -16.00 30.99
N MET A 770 4.67 -16.26 30.24
CA MET A 770 5.89 -15.44 30.24
C MET A 770 5.61 -14.01 29.77
N LEU A 771 4.81 -13.87 28.71
CA LEU A 771 4.41 -12.58 28.16
C LEU A 771 3.48 -11.82 29.11
N SER A 772 2.45 -12.48 29.66
CA SER A 772 1.51 -11.85 30.59
C SER A 772 2.15 -11.41 31.91
N SER A 773 3.23 -12.09 32.31
CA SER A 773 3.94 -11.82 33.57
C SER A 773 5.20 -10.96 33.39
N GLN A 774 5.45 -10.45 32.18
CA GLN A 774 6.60 -9.60 31.87
C GLN A 774 7.94 -10.21 32.29
N GLY A 775 8.15 -11.51 32.01
CA GLY A 775 9.43 -12.16 32.27
C GLY A 775 9.54 -12.88 33.62
N THR A 776 8.50 -12.84 34.47
CA THR A 776 8.60 -13.29 35.88
C THR A 776 8.06 -14.70 36.14
N SER A 777 7.18 -15.22 35.29
CA SER A 777 6.59 -16.56 35.44
C SER A 777 6.49 -17.31 34.11
N GLY A 778 5.91 -18.52 34.11
CA GLY A 778 5.75 -19.34 32.91
C GLY A 778 6.84 -20.40 32.70
N LYS A 779 7.92 -20.40 33.51
CA LYS A 779 8.95 -21.45 33.49
C LYS A 779 8.45 -22.74 34.14
N TYR A 780 8.56 -23.85 33.44
CA TYR A 780 8.36 -25.20 33.97
C TYR A 780 9.70 -25.80 34.36
N GLY A 781 9.99 -25.88 35.66
CA GLY A 781 11.14 -26.61 36.20
C GLY A 781 12.49 -26.34 35.52
N ASN A 782 13.48 -27.17 35.86
CA ASN A 782 14.73 -27.30 35.13
C ASN A 782 15.18 -28.77 35.30
N ARG A 783 15.73 -29.36 34.25
CA ARG A 783 16.34 -30.69 34.29
C ARG A 783 17.71 -30.65 33.64
N THR A 784 18.71 -31.11 34.38
CA THR A 784 20.09 -31.15 33.93
C THR A 784 20.46 -32.58 33.56
N VAL A 785 20.94 -32.76 32.34
CA VAL A 785 21.59 -33.99 31.89
C VAL A 785 23.11 -33.77 32.01
N ASN A 786 23.75 -34.48 32.94
CA ASN A 786 25.16 -34.27 33.28
C ASN A 786 25.98 -35.56 33.10
N GLU A 787 27.09 -35.46 32.37
CA GLU A 787 28.05 -36.55 32.14
C GLU A 787 29.21 -36.52 33.16
N GLY A 788 29.42 -35.40 33.86
CA GLY A 788 30.57 -35.16 34.74
C GLY A 788 31.90 -34.91 34.00
N ARG A 789 31.91 -35.03 32.67
CA ARG A 789 33.03 -34.75 31.75
C ARG A 789 32.51 -34.01 30.51
N PRO A 790 33.37 -33.40 29.68
CA PRO A 790 32.93 -32.70 28.48
C PRO A 790 32.03 -33.58 27.58
N LEU A 791 30.91 -33.02 27.13
CA LEU A 791 29.97 -33.70 26.23
C LEU A 791 30.56 -33.88 24.83
N TYR A 792 31.28 -32.86 24.39
CA TYR A 792 31.93 -32.75 23.08
C TYR A 792 33.38 -32.29 23.26
N SER A 793 34.20 -32.60 22.27
CA SER A 793 35.58 -32.16 22.15
C SER A 793 35.63 -30.74 21.60
N LYS A 794 36.72 -30.01 21.89
CA LYS A 794 36.96 -28.71 21.25
C LYS A 794 37.04 -28.90 19.73
N ASN A 795 36.31 -28.09 18.98
CA ASN A 795 36.20 -28.13 17.51
C ASN A 795 35.68 -29.47 16.94
N GLY A 796 34.97 -30.26 17.75
CA GLY A 796 34.41 -31.52 17.29
C GLY A 796 33.22 -31.35 16.35
N SER A 797 33.25 -32.07 15.22
CA SER A 797 32.20 -32.03 14.19
C SER A 797 32.14 -33.34 13.39
N TRP A 798 31.06 -33.55 12.62
CA TRP A 798 30.90 -34.74 11.78
C TRP A 798 31.89 -34.75 10.60
N SER A 799 32.34 -33.58 10.17
CA SER A 799 33.22 -33.40 9.01
C SER A 799 34.43 -32.55 9.39
N PRO A 800 35.30 -33.04 10.29
CA PRO A 800 36.40 -32.27 10.85
C PRO A 800 37.46 -31.97 9.80
N ALA A 801 38.18 -30.87 9.99
CA ALA A 801 39.45 -30.68 9.29
C ALA A 801 40.54 -31.64 9.85
N PRO A 802 41.61 -31.94 9.12
CA PRO A 802 42.73 -32.74 9.59
C PRO A 802 43.29 -32.18 10.90
N GLY A 803 43.43 -33.05 11.90
CA GLY A 803 43.85 -32.67 13.25
C GLY A 803 42.71 -32.24 14.19
N GLN A 804 41.47 -32.15 13.71
CA GLN A 804 40.29 -31.92 14.54
C GLN A 804 39.56 -33.24 14.86
N PRO A 805 38.85 -33.33 16.01
CA PRO A 805 38.13 -34.54 16.39
C PRO A 805 36.87 -34.74 15.54
N GLY A 806 36.70 -35.95 14.99
CA GLY A 806 35.48 -36.38 14.30
C GLY A 806 34.46 -36.91 15.29
N GLU A 807 33.35 -36.20 15.46
CA GLU A 807 32.32 -36.55 16.44
C GLU A 807 30.94 -36.01 16.05
N HIS A 808 29.87 -36.55 16.65
CA HIS A 808 28.51 -36.16 16.28
C HIS A 808 28.23 -34.72 16.71
N CYS A 809 27.64 -33.97 15.78
CA CYS A 809 27.30 -32.58 15.98
C CYS A 809 26.04 -32.24 15.19
N THR A 810 24.88 -32.54 15.79
CA THR A 810 23.60 -32.37 15.12
C THR A 810 22.52 -31.94 16.10
N VAL A 811 21.71 -30.96 15.70
CA VAL A 811 20.41 -30.65 16.29
C VAL A 811 19.34 -31.00 15.27
N MET A 812 18.48 -31.96 15.58
CA MET A 812 17.45 -32.47 14.67
C MET A 812 16.06 -32.24 15.23
N ILE A 813 15.13 -31.81 14.38
CA ILE A 813 13.70 -31.62 14.67
C ILE A 813 12.92 -32.33 13.57
N GLY A 814 11.98 -33.21 13.93
CA GLY A 814 11.42 -34.18 12.97
C GLY A 814 12.36 -35.37 12.74
N GLN A 815 11.86 -36.45 12.16
CA GLN A 815 12.55 -37.76 12.15
C GLN A 815 12.55 -38.47 10.80
N GLN A 816 12.28 -37.76 9.69
CA GLN A 816 12.26 -38.38 8.38
C GLN A 816 13.60 -39.05 8.01
N GLY A 817 13.54 -40.37 7.80
CA GLY A 817 14.71 -41.20 7.50
C GLY A 817 15.61 -41.53 8.69
N PHE A 818 15.22 -41.14 9.91
CA PHE A 818 15.97 -41.40 11.15
C PHE A 818 15.20 -42.18 12.22
N HIS A 819 13.87 -42.26 12.10
CA HIS A 819 13.09 -43.24 12.85
C HIS A 819 13.51 -44.66 12.45
N ASP A 820 13.59 -45.57 13.43
CA ASP A 820 13.98 -46.98 13.27
C ASP A 820 15.42 -47.26 12.78
N ARG A 821 16.26 -46.23 12.66
CA ARG A 821 17.69 -46.40 12.44
C ARG A 821 18.37 -46.89 13.73
N GLY A 822 19.01 -48.05 13.67
CA GLY A 822 19.72 -48.64 14.82
C GLY A 822 20.85 -47.77 15.38
N ASP A 823 21.44 -46.90 14.55
CA ASP A 823 22.46 -45.92 14.94
C ASP A 823 21.86 -44.62 15.53
N TRP A 824 20.54 -44.49 15.58
CA TRP A 824 19.81 -43.34 16.13
C TRP A 824 18.79 -43.77 17.21
N PRO A 825 19.24 -44.34 18.35
CA PRO A 825 18.34 -44.79 19.42
C PRO A 825 17.45 -43.65 19.98
N SER A 826 16.27 -44.00 20.51
CA SER A 826 15.30 -43.03 21.05
C SER A 826 14.78 -41.98 20.04
N ALA A 827 14.74 -42.34 18.75
CA ALA A 827 14.05 -41.59 17.70
C ALA A 827 12.68 -42.22 17.41
N TYR A 828 11.61 -41.57 17.87
CA TYR A 828 10.23 -42.02 17.68
C TYR A 828 9.49 -41.06 16.74
N ALA A 829 8.73 -41.61 15.80
CA ALA A 829 7.98 -40.82 14.84
C ALA A 829 6.69 -41.51 14.40
N SER A 830 5.62 -40.74 14.22
CA SER A 830 4.42 -41.18 13.53
C SER A 830 3.90 -40.14 12.55
N SER A 831 3.15 -40.60 11.55
CA SER A 831 2.47 -39.72 10.58
C SER A 831 1.27 -39.00 11.20
N ALA A 832 0.82 -39.41 12.39
CA ALA A 832 -0.33 -38.81 13.07
C ALA A 832 0.04 -37.53 13.83
N PHE A 833 1.33 -37.31 14.11
CA PHE A 833 1.79 -36.18 14.90
C PHE A 833 2.29 -35.03 14.02
N ASN A 834 1.58 -33.91 14.08
CA ASN A 834 1.93 -32.64 13.49
C ASN A 834 2.20 -31.59 14.57
N PHE A 835 3.21 -30.77 14.33
CA PHE A 835 3.57 -29.64 15.19
C PHE A 835 4.04 -28.46 14.36
N ASP A 836 3.87 -27.27 14.91
CA ASP A 836 4.32 -26.03 14.29
C ASP A 836 5.61 -25.56 14.97
N LEU A 837 6.51 -24.98 14.18
CA LEU A 837 7.77 -24.37 14.62
C LEU A 837 7.83 -22.94 14.08
N ALA A 838 7.98 -21.98 14.98
CA ALA A 838 8.05 -20.56 14.60
C ALA A 838 9.50 -20.12 14.37
N TRP A 839 10.42 -20.45 15.29
CA TRP A 839 11.83 -20.13 15.17
C TRP A 839 12.75 -21.07 15.95
N ILE A 840 14.03 -21.03 15.59
CA ILE A 840 15.16 -21.60 16.33
C ILE A 840 16.22 -20.50 16.48
N HIS A 841 16.55 -20.13 17.71
CA HIS A 841 17.52 -19.09 18.01
C HIS A 841 18.73 -19.65 18.77
N PHE A 842 19.91 -19.15 18.42
CA PHE A 842 21.17 -19.47 19.11
C PHE A 842 21.78 -18.22 19.74
N PHE A 843 22.17 -18.35 21.00
CA PHE A 843 22.85 -17.32 21.79
C PHE A 843 24.24 -17.81 22.17
N ASP A 844 25.22 -16.91 22.12
CA ASP A 844 26.61 -17.15 22.52
C ASP A 844 26.85 -16.98 24.03
N HIS A 845 25.80 -16.62 24.76
CA HIS A 845 25.74 -16.45 26.20
C HIS A 845 24.53 -17.20 26.78
N THR A 846 24.54 -17.41 28.10
CA THR A 846 23.37 -17.97 28.79
C THR A 846 22.26 -16.92 28.85
N ALA A 847 21.14 -17.17 28.19
CA ALA A 847 20.04 -16.21 28.11
C ALA A 847 19.41 -15.93 29.49
N SER A 848 19.28 -14.64 29.83
CA SER A 848 18.62 -14.21 31.07
C SER A 848 17.09 -14.28 30.95
N ASN A 849 16.35 -14.11 32.05
CA ASN A 849 14.88 -14.02 31.99
C ASN A 849 14.40 -12.88 31.07
N ASN A 850 15.13 -11.76 31.02
CA ASN A 850 14.79 -10.65 30.15
C ASN A 850 15.03 -11.00 28.68
N ASP A 851 16.14 -11.67 28.37
CA ASP A 851 16.42 -12.13 27.02
C ASP A 851 15.34 -13.13 26.57
N LEU A 852 14.94 -14.06 27.44
CA LEU A 852 13.87 -15.04 27.15
C LEU A 852 12.49 -14.39 27.00
N TYR A 853 12.19 -13.35 27.78
CA TYR A 853 10.95 -12.58 27.61
C TYR A 853 10.90 -11.89 26.24
N ARG A 854 12.00 -11.24 25.85
CA ARG A 854 12.16 -10.64 24.52
C ARG A 854 12.13 -11.68 23.41
N ASP A 855 12.72 -12.84 23.66
CA ASP A 855 12.69 -13.96 22.72
C ASP A 855 11.27 -14.46 22.49
N CYS A 856 10.44 -14.56 23.54
CA CYS A 856 9.02 -14.86 23.41
C CYS A 856 8.23 -13.80 22.62
N LEU A 857 8.64 -12.53 22.67
CA LEU A 857 8.08 -11.46 21.86
C LEU A 857 8.57 -11.51 20.40
N ASN A 858 9.72 -12.15 20.16
CA ASN A 858 10.50 -12.08 18.94
C ASN A 858 10.74 -10.63 18.47
N ASP A 859 11.11 -9.75 19.40
CA ASP A 859 11.25 -8.30 19.17
C ASP A 859 12.70 -7.83 19.04
N TRP A 860 13.61 -8.74 18.68
CA TRP A 860 15.02 -8.46 18.48
C TRP A 860 15.24 -7.55 17.27
N ILE A 861 16.11 -6.55 17.42
CA ILE A 861 16.42 -5.60 16.35
C ILE A 861 17.68 -6.04 15.60
N TYR A 862 17.53 -6.21 14.29
CA TYR A 862 18.61 -6.45 13.35
C TYR A 862 18.69 -5.26 12.37
N THR A 863 19.90 -4.95 11.90
CA THR A 863 20.08 -3.94 10.86
C THR A 863 19.63 -4.51 9.53
N GLN A 864 18.64 -3.87 8.92
CA GLN A 864 18.12 -4.18 7.60
C GLN A 864 19.16 -3.85 6.52
N TYR A 865 19.30 -4.74 5.53
CA TYR A 865 20.21 -4.50 4.42
C TYR A 865 19.64 -3.44 3.46
N PRO A 866 20.44 -2.47 2.98
CA PRO A 866 19.94 -1.39 2.13
C PRO A 866 19.35 -1.86 0.79
N ASN A 867 19.84 -2.99 0.28
CA ASN A 867 19.44 -3.57 -1.01
C ASN A 867 18.42 -4.71 -0.85
N GLU A 868 17.88 -4.90 0.36
CA GLU A 868 16.78 -5.82 0.62
C GLU A 868 15.43 -5.07 0.57
N TYR A 869 14.84 -5.09 -0.63
CA TYR A 869 13.41 -4.94 -0.97
C TYR A 869 12.75 -3.53 -1.02
N PRO A 870 12.29 -3.15 -2.24
CA PRO A 870 10.93 -2.63 -2.44
C PRO A 870 10.01 -3.56 -3.25
N ASP A 871 10.53 -4.58 -3.96
CA ASP A 871 9.75 -5.17 -5.08
C ASP A 871 9.11 -6.54 -4.86
N LYS A 872 9.29 -7.19 -3.70
CA LYS A 872 8.58 -8.45 -3.38
C LYS A 872 8.41 -8.65 -1.87
N TYR A 873 7.39 -8.03 -1.28
CA TYR A 873 6.72 -8.53 -0.08
C TYR A 873 5.23 -8.28 -0.17
#